data_AF-A0A366HG80-F1
#
_entry.id   AF-A0A366HG80-F1
#
_cell.length_a   1.000
_cell.length_b   1.000
_cell.length_c   1.000
_cell.angle_alpha   90.00
_cell.angle_beta   90.00
_cell.angle_gamma   90.00
#
_symmetry.space_group_name_H-M   'P 1'
#
loop_
_entity.id
_entity.type
_entity.pdbx_description
1 polymer ?
#
loop_
_entity_poly.entity_id
_entity_poly.type
_entity_poly.pdbx_seq_one_letter_code
_entity_poly.pdbx_strand_id
1 'polypeptide(L)'
;MNSQEDNRSIPELLQDLAKATTERPEGIVDWMHYGFRLRCAGMWDPAVRYGTLDRLEELALSLSGNVMVQLTPLFEQRAWMAGRHGLCTLADLLWPRISPTAQGNFLAGAAHLLEGDALSVPINDSSGIPSTEKEAEALSTWIPRRLPTVRLEAPAAAEIGACAIIAKHNSLLQCLLSRDDLPEGPVPRFSGYRDQLRFEEQLSQQSTCVLDVLLEAAVRCVRSEAVQLLLERGANPNVPCWILERNFNEWHSALSYAIKEGREKHEEEADKIIGLLLSHGATPQGLDCAGRNLPLMLAIQQRDWTLSDLLLDLGATFEGGQPYGENGYGHKGKVISEVHLTMGYSKEDLQWVEQKLSPLIPLVKPWEIPLFLQGDGQGGHIITFLHGLASDQHITELRKYEARGLGTVLTPVLLLNLINGGCYEALQHLLRDNPNLRRIMFRIRRRDPDFATQGNELMRCVPEHDGSNALLGFHPCEETALTLADGTRLHAWLDCVAPPAHSHGPISPGCFWLQTISADHRRRGKHVETLRTRRIWRAVKVPKNDYQLEDFIPLVKEVNGTFFLLGITLRSLPYGQELPEVWKESIALWKNGVAIHLIREQFVERMTAQMSMNVDAPQPVLSEKELKAYPPEFWPYLLRLSDGTIGMTPDSCRLKPGMLDLYDVWARQNKPDKNRPIDPRLLAWRMWPQIPIELRPFFHFDELFQKPSVRHDARNAYEEEMIRAAVQWNNEWMMQSLKDADL
;
A
#
# COMPACT_ATOMS: atom_id res chain seq x y z
N MET A 1 -42.41 16.91 14.65
CA MET A 1 -43.74 17.52 14.79
C MET A 1 -43.55 19.03 14.88
N ASN A 2 -44.33 19.82 14.15
CA ASN A 2 -44.33 21.28 14.34
C ASN A 2 -44.81 21.59 15.77
N SER A 3 -44.00 22.31 16.56
CA SER A 3 -44.36 22.75 17.91
C SER A 3 -45.63 23.61 17.94
N GLN A 4 -46.03 24.17 16.80
CA GLN A 4 -47.21 25.03 16.65
C GLN A 4 -48.56 24.31 16.66
N GLU A 5 -48.63 22.98 16.64
CA GLU A 5 -49.92 22.24 16.59
C GLU A 5 -50.25 21.43 17.86
N ASP A 6 -49.41 21.50 18.90
CA ASP A 6 -49.66 20.75 20.13
C ASP A 6 -50.68 21.43 21.03
N ASN A 7 -51.96 21.10 20.82
CA ASN A 7 -53.11 21.62 21.57
C ASN A 7 -53.35 20.93 22.93
N ARG A 8 -52.41 20.12 23.41
CA ARG A 8 -52.52 19.47 24.72
C ARG A 8 -52.60 20.51 25.84
N SER A 9 -53.53 20.31 26.75
CA SER A 9 -53.69 21.10 27.97
C SER A 9 -52.53 20.87 28.96
N ILE A 10 -52.31 21.80 29.90
CA ILE A 10 -51.27 21.65 30.93
C ILE A 10 -51.39 20.31 31.68
N PRO A 11 -52.57 19.85 32.15
CA PRO A 11 -52.69 18.55 32.79
C PRO A 11 -52.27 17.37 31.89
N GLU A 12 -52.55 17.43 30.59
CA GLU A 12 -52.16 16.40 29.63
C GLU A 12 -50.64 16.39 29.42
N LEU A 13 -50.02 17.57 29.29
CA LEU A 13 -48.57 17.71 29.20
C LEU A 13 -47.87 17.19 30.46
N LEU A 14 -48.39 17.50 31.65
CA LEU A 14 -47.85 17.01 32.92
C LEU A 14 -48.02 15.49 33.07
N GLN A 15 -49.17 14.94 32.64
CA GLN A 15 -49.40 13.50 32.66
C GLN A 15 -48.51 12.76 31.66
N ASP A 16 -48.28 13.34 30.49
CA ASP A 16 -47.40 12.78 29.48
C ASP A 16 -45.93 12.85 29.89
N LEU A 17 -45.54 13.95 30.55
CA LEU A 17 -44.22 14.06 31.16
C LEU A 17 -44.08 12.98 32.22
N ALA A 18 -45.04 12.84 33.15
CA ALA A 18 -45.00 11.84 34.22
C ALA A 18 -44.86 10.39 33.72
N LYS A 19 -45.43 10.05 32.56
CA LYS A 19 -45.35 8.72 31.92
C LYS A 19 -44.05 8.48 31.14
N ALA A 20 -43.31 9.53 30.79
CA ALA A 20 -42.07 9.40 30.06
C ALA A 20 -40.99 8.76 30.95
N THR A 21 -40.20 7.85 30.36
CA THR A 21 -39.03 7.24 30.99
C THR A 21 -38.04 8.33 31.38
N THR A 22 -37.56 8.28 32.62
CA THR A 22 -36.55 9.23 33.10
C THR A 22 -35.21 8.88 32.50
N GLU A 23 -34.70 9.72 31.60
CA GLU A 23 -33.29 9.67 31.22
C GLU A 23 -32.44 10.20 32.40
N ARG A 24 -31.33 9.52 32.68
CA ARG A 24 -30.40 9.86 33.75
C ARG A 24 -29.16 10.57 33.16
N PRO A 25 -28.39 11.31 33.98
CA PRO A 25 -27.12 11.94 33.60
C PRO A 25 -26.05 10.88 33.28
N GLU A 26 -26.19 10.25 32.11
CA GLU A 26 -25.36 9.13 31.66
C GLU A 26 -24.92 9.34 30.20
N GLY A 27 -25.08 10.56 29.67
CA GLY A 27 -24.70 10.97 28.33
C GLY A 27 -23.20 10.82 28.08
N ILE A 28 -22.39 10.84 29.13
CA ILE A 28 -20.95 10.61 29.07
C ILE A 28 -20.58 9.26 28.41
N VAL A 29 -21.39 8.23 28.64
CA VAL A 29 -21.20 6.90 28.04
C VAL A 29 -21.54 6.93 26.55
N ASP A 30 -22.64 7.59 26.20
CA ASP A 30 -23.08 7.76 24.82
C ASP A 30 -22.03 8.52 24.00
N TRP A 31 -21.35 9.47 24.63
CA TRP A 31 -20.24 10.21 24.04
C TRP A 31 -18.98 9.35 23.91
N MET A 32 -18.52 8.70 25.00
CA MET A 32 -17.31 7.87 24.99
C MET A 32 -17.37 6.74 23.96
N HIS A 33 -18.59 6.29 23.64
CA HIS A 33 -18.86 5.24 22.68
C HIS A 33 -19.72 5.72 21.49
N TYR A 34 -19.57 6.99 21.10
CA TYR A 34 -20.37 7.58 20.02
C TYR A 34 -20.29 6.80 18.70
N GLY A 35 -19.11 6.26 18.34
CA GLY A 35 -18.94 5.41 17.15
C GLY A 35 -19.78 4.12 17.20
N PHE A 36 -19.81 3.46 18.36
CA PHE A 36 -20.69 2.33 18.62
C PHE A 36 -22.16 2.74 18.55
N ARG A 37 -22.52 3.84 19.22
CA ARG A 37 -23.87 4.39 19.23
C ARG A 37 -24.34 4.66 17.80
N LEU A 38 -23.62 5.43 16.99
CA LEU A 38 -23.99 5.72 15.59
C LEU A 38 -24.26 4.47 14.76
N ARG A 39 -23.42 3.43 14.90
CA ARG A 39 -23.57 2.17 14.16
C ARG A 39 -24.71 1.29 14.67
N CYS A 40 -25.15 1.49 15.91
CA CYS A 40 -26.30 0.84 16.53
C CYS A 40 -27.58 1.68 16.48
N ALA A 41 -27.47 2.99 16.22
CA ALA A 41 -28.52 4.01 16.39
C ALA A 41 -29.62 3.97 15.32
N GLY A 42 -29.54 3.08 14.32
CA GLY A 42 -30.69 2.76 13.47
C GLY A 42 -31.89 2.18 14.24
N MET A 43 -31.79 1.98 15.56
CA MET A 43 -32.80 1.34 16.40
C MET A 43 -33.28 2.17 17.62
N TRP A 44 -32.67 3.31 17.97
CA TRP A 44 -32.82 3.85 19.34
C TRP A 44 -32.71 5.38 19.50
N ASP A 45 -33.18 6.17 18.54
CA ASP A 45 -33.50 7.55 18.88
C ASP A 45 -34.93 7.58 19.45
N PRO A 46 -35.14 7.79 20.76
CA PRO A 46 -36.47 8.07 21.27
C PRO A 46 -36.87 9.44 20.73
N ALA A 47 -37.37 9.47 19.49
CA ALA A 47 -38.05 10.61 18.86
C ALA A 47 -39.34 11.01 19.61
N VAL A 48 -39.54 10.52 20.83
CA VAL A 48 -40.70 10.72 21.69
C VAL A 48 -40.39 11.83 22.70
N ARG A 49 -40.96 13.01 22.40
CA ARG A 49 -41.46 14.06 23.35
C ARG A 49 -40.50 15.16 23.87
N TYR A 50 -39.64 15.72 23.03
CA TYR A 50 -38.95 16.98 23.37
C TYR A 50 -39.88 18.20 23.35
N GLY A 51 -40.82 18.27 22.40
CA GLY A 51 -41.76 19.40 22.30
C GLY A 51 -42.69 19.61 23.51
N THR A 52 -42.84 18.61 24.39
CA THR A 52 -43.60 18.76 25.65
C THR A 52 -42.88 19.65 26.65
N LEU A 53 -41.55 19.60 26.70
CA LEU A 53 -40.73 20.38 27.64
C LEU A 53 -40.65 21.85 27.23
N ASP A 54 -40.39 22.12 25.95
CA ASP A 54 -40.35 23.48 25.40
C ASP A 54 -41.68 24.21 25.63
N ARG A 55 -42.80 23.50 25.39
CA ARG A 55 -44.14 24.05 25.62
C ARG A 55 -44.42 24.30 27.10
N LEU A 56 -43.88 23.48 28.00
CA LEU A 56 -44.01 23.70 29.44
C LEU A 56 -43.23 24.94 29.90
N GLU A 57 -42.09 25.27 29.30
CA GLU A 57 -41.36 26.51 29.61
C GLU A 57 -42.13 27.76 29.15
N GLU A 58 -42.65 27.76 27.90
CA GLU A 58 -43.51 28.84 27.40
C GLU A 58 -44.73 29.07 28.31
N LEU A 59 -45.36 27.97 28.72
CA LEU A 59 -46.52 28.04 29.62
C LEU A 59 -46.11 28.50 31.01
N ALA A 60 -45.02 28.01 31.59
CA ALA A 60 -44.57 28.30 32.95
C ALA A 60 -44.39 29.80 33.25
N LEU A 61 -44.01 30.59 32.24
CA LEU A 61 -43.96 32.05 32.33
C LEU A 61 -45.32 32.71 32.59
N SER A 62 -46.42 32.00 32.33
CA SER A 62 -47.81 32.46 32.50
C SER A 62 -48.57 31.75 33.64
N LEU A 63 -47.96 30.80 34.35
CA LEU A 63 -48.65 29.93 35.31
C LEU A 63 -48.81 30.55 36.70
N SER A 64 -49.94 30.22 37.35
CA SER A 64 -50.20 30.53 38.76
C SER A 64 -49.34 29.69 39.72
N GLY A 65 -49.16 30.17 40.96
CA GLY A 65 -48.34 29.49 41.98
C GLY A 65 -48.70 28.02 42.26
N ASN A 66 -49.96 27.61 42.02
CA ASN A 66 -50.42 26.23 42.21
C ASN A 66 -49.83 25.26 41.17
N VAL A 67 -49.60 25.70 39.94
CA VAL A 67 -49.05 24.83 38.89
C VAL A 67 -47.55 24.61 39.09
N MET A 68 -46.84 25.61 39.64
CA MET A 68 -45.43 25.44 40.02
C MET A 68 -45.24 24.35 41.07
N VAL A 69 -46.18 24.19 42.01
CA VAL A 69 -46.15 23.11 43.00
C VAL A 69 -46.29 21.73 42.34
N GLN A 70 -47.14 21.61 41.31
CA GLN A 70 -47.31 20.36 40.57
C GLN A 70 -46.13 20.06 39.64
N LEU A 71 -45.50 21.09 39.07
CA LEU A 71 -44.37 20.95 38.15
C LEU A 71 -43.06 20.62 38.86
N THR A 72 -42.85 21.15 40.08
CA THR A 72 -41.61 20.95 40.87
C THR A 72 -41.17 19.46 40.95
N PRO A 73 -42.00 18.50 41.40
CA PRO A 73 -41.58 17.10 41.50
C PRO A 73 -41.31 16.46 40.13
N LEU A 74 -42.01 16.88 39.07
CA LEU A 74 -41.79 16.37 37.72
C LEU A 74 -40.49 16.90 37.11
N PHE A 75 -40.19 18.18 37.37
CA PHE A 75 -38.93 18.81 36.98
C PHE A 75 -37.76 18.20 37.74
N GLU A 76 -37.89 17.99 39.05
CA GLU A 76 -36.87 17.33 39.88
C GLU A 76 -36.58 15.91 39.40
N GLN A 77 -37.61 15.13 39.08
CA GLN A 77 -37.46 13.78 38.53
C GLN A 77 -36.74 13.77 37.16
N ARG A 78 -36.79 14.88 36.40
CA ARG A 78 -36.27 14.99 35.02
C ARG A 78 -35.28 16.13 34.86
N ALA A 79 -34.59 16.49 35.93
CA ALA A 79 -33.81 17.72 35.98
C ALA A 79 -32.69 17.71 34.92
N TRP A 80 -32.06 16.56 34.68
CA TRP A 80 -31.05 16.42 33.62
C TRP A 80 -31.63 16.65 32.21
N MET A 81 -32.77 16.05 31.87
CA MET A 81 -33.42 16.29 30.58
C MET A 81 -33.78 17.77 30.41
N ALA A 82 -34.36 18.38 31.46
CA ALA A 82 -34.68 19.81 31.45
C ALA A 82 -33.43 20.67 31.20
N GLY A 83 -32.28 20.31 31.80
CA GLY A 83 -31.00 20.96 31.53
C GLY A 83 -30.56 20.80 30.08
N ARG A 84 -30.62 19.58 29.55
CA ARG A 84 -30.23 19.26 28.16
C ARG A 84 -31.07 19.99 27.11
N HIS A 85 -32.30 20.37 27.45
CA HIS A 85 -33.17 21.21 26.61
C HIS A 85 -33.00 22.71 26.84
N GLY A 86 -32.11 23.13 27.72
CA GLY A 86 -31.80 24.54 27.89
C GLY A 86 -32.89 25.34 28.60
N LEU A 87 -33.73 24.69 29.41
CA LEU A 87 -34.84 25.31 30.14
C LEU A 87 -34.36 26.15 31.34
N CYS A 88 -33.36 27.00 31.12
CA CYS A 88 -32.67 27.76 32.17
C CYS A 88 -33.61 28.76 32.85
N THR A 89 -34.56 29.32 32.10
CA THR A 89 -35.54 30.27 32.65
C THR A 89 -36.48 29.56 33.63
N LEU A 90 -36.97 28.38 33.23
CA LEU A 90 -37.77 27.54 34.11
C LEU A 90 -36.97 27.06 35.34
N ALA A 91 -35.70 26.69 35.14
CA ALA A 91 -34.80 26.31 36.21
C ALA A 91 -34.60 27.44 37.22
N ASP A 92 -34.41 28.69 36.79
CA ASP A 92 -34.25 29.84 37.67
C ASP A 92 -35.49 30.06 38.55
N LEU A 93 -36.71 29.84 38.02
CA LEU A 93 -37.97 29.93 38.77
C LEU A 93 -38.13 28.80 39.79
N LEU A 94 -37.73 27.59 39.43
CA LEU A 94 -37.87 26.39 40.27
C LEU A 94 -36.65 26.15 41.17
N TRP A 95 -35.52 26.84 40.97
CA TRP A 95 -34.25 26.61 41.65
C TRP A 95 -34.39 26.51 43.18
N PRO A 96 -35.11 27.43 43.86
CA PRO A 96 -35.25 27.39 45.31
C PRO A 96 -36.18 26.27 45.82
N ARG A 97 -36.90 25.60 44.91
CA ARG A 97 -37.94 24.60 45.23
C ARG A 97 -37.51 23.15 44.97
N ILE A 98 -36.50 22.95 44.12
CA ILE A 98 -35.96 21.63 43.78
C ILE A 98 -34.78 21.27 44.70
N SER A 99 -34.53 19.98 44.90
CA SER A 99 -33.42 19.55 45.74
C SER A 99 -32.04 19.93 45.16
N PRO A 100 -31.00 20.08 46.00
CA PRO A 100 -29.64 20.31 45.53
C PRO A 100 -29.11 19.23 44.56
N THR A 101 -29.57 17.99 44.69
CA THR A 101 -29.25 16.90 43.76
C THR A 101 -29.91 17.14 42.40
N ALA A 102 -31.18 17.53 42.37
CA ALA A 102 -31.86 17.89 41.13
C ALA A 102 -31.19 19.08 40.43
N GLN A 103 -30.74 20.08 41.19
CA GLN A 103 -29.95 21.19 40.65
C GLN A 103 -28.66 20.69 40.00
N GLY A 104 -27.92 19.78 40.65
CA GLY A 104 -26.71 19.15 40.07
C GLY A 104 -26.99 18.40 38.78
N ASN A 105 -28.08 17.62 38.74
CA ASN A 105 -28.52 16.91 37.53
C ASN A 105 -28.92 17.87 36.41
N PHE A 106 -29.59 18.98 36.73
CA PHE A 106 -29.90 20.03 35.75
C PHE A 106 -28.62 20.64 35.17
N LEU A 107 -27.63 20.99 35.99
CA LEU A 107 -26.36 21.52 35.51
C LEU A 107 -25.63 20.54 34.58
N ALA A 108 -25.66 19.24 34.89
CA ALA A 108 -25.11 18.20 34.03
C ALA A 108 -25.82 18.13 32.67
N GLY A 109 -27.15 18.25 32.65
CA GLY A 109 -27.91 18.34 31.40
C GLY A 109 -27.55 19.59 30.60
N ALA A 110 -27.52 20.75 31.26
CA ALA A 110 -27.20 22.02 30.62
C ALA A 110 -25.77 22.07 30.08
N ALA A 111 -24.82 21.35 30.69
CA ALA A 111 -23.45 21.26 30.22
C ALA A 111 -23.35 20.64 28.81
N HIS A 112 -24.27 19.75 28.41
CA HIS A 112 -24.29 19.21 27.04
C HIS A 112 -24.48 20.28 25.98
N LEU A 113 -25.17 21.37 26.30
CA LEU A 113 -25.36 22.47 25.35
C LEU A 113 -24.07 23.26 25.09
N LEU A 114 -23.03 23.07 25.92
CA LEU A 114 -21.70 23.63 25.68
C LEU A 114 -20.94 22.89 24.57
N GLU A 115 -21.30 21.64 24.26
CA GLU A 115 -20.61 20.82 23.28
C GLU A 115 -20.65 21.44 21.87
N GLY A 116 -21.69 22.24 21.57
CA GLY A 116 -21.86 22.91 20.29
C GLY A 116 -21.82 21.94 19.09
N ASP A 117 -21.46 22.45 17.91
CA ASP A 117 -21.35 21.67 16.67
C ASP A 117 -20.19 20.63 16.66
N ALA A 118 -19.50 20.39 17.78
CA ALA A 118 -18.29 19.57 17.83
C ALA A 118 -18.53 18.08 17.49
N LEU A 119 -19.78 17.59 17.57
CA LEU A 119 -20.18 16.24 17.17
C LEU A 119 -21.28 16.19 16.10
N SER A 120 -21.97 17.30 15.80
CA SER A 120 -22.93 17.32 14.69
C SER A 120 -22.16 17.26 13.37
N VAL A 121 -22.33 16.16 12.63
CA VAL A 121 -22.14 16.20 11.16
C VAL A 121 -22.90 17.43 10.67
N PRO A 122 -22.32 18.31 9.84
CA PRO A 122 -23.02 19.48 9.34
C PRO A 122 -24.26 19.01 8.60
N ILE A 123 -25.40 19.05 9.28
CA ILE A 123 -26.69 18.82 8.66
C ILE A 123 -26.89 20.12 7.88
N ASN A 124 -26.82 20.04 6.56
CA ASN A 124 -27.14 21.12 5.63
C ASN A 124 -28.63 21.51 5.69
N ASP A 125 -29.23 21.53 6.88
CA ASP A 125 -30.58 21.99 7.07
C ASP A 125 -30.54 23.51 7.19
N SER A 126 -31.10 24.17 6.18
CA SER A 126 -31.20 25.61 6.01
C SER A 126 -32.19 26.26 7.00
N SER A 127 -32.43 25.63 8.16
CA SER A 127 -33.40 26.07 9.17
C SER A 127 -32.98 27.34 9.92
N GLY A 128 -31.75 27.83 9.71
CA GLY A 128 -31.38 29.20 10.07
C GLY A 128 -31.55 29.53 11.55
N ILE A 129 -31.35 28.57 12.45
CA ILE A 129 -31.39 28.80 13.90
C ILE A 129 -30.05 29.45 14.31
N PRO A 130 -30.00 30.76 14.60
CA PRO A 130 -28.75 31.50 14.85
C PRO A 130 -28.37 31.54 16.34
N SER A 131 -28.75 30.55 17.15
CA SER A 131 -28.75 30.69 18.62
C SER A 131 -27.61 30.00 19.39
N THR A 132 -26.85 29.09 18.78
CA THR A 132 -25.98 28.18 19.56
C THR A 132 -24.77 28.85 20.21
N GLU A 133 -24.08 29.78 19.55
CA GLU A 133 -22.88 30.41 20.14
C GLU A 133 -23.21 31.32 21.33
N LYS A 134 -24.27 32.14 21.20
CA LYS A 134 -24.69 33.06 22.26
C LYS A 134 -25.27 32.32 23.46
N GLU A 135 -25.99 31.22 23.22
CA GLU A 135 -26.50 30.35 24.27
C GLU A 135 -25.37 29.59 24.98
N ALA A 136 -24.41 29.06 24.22
CA ALA A 136 -23.21 28.44 24.80
C ALA A 136 -22.39 29.45 25.63
N GLU A 137 -22.22 30.69 25.15
CA GLU A 137 -21.55 31.76 25.91
C GLU A 137 -22.33 32.11 27.20
N ALA A 138 -23.66 32.22 27.13
CA ALA A 138 -24.48 32.46 28.32
C ALA A 138 -24.33 31.31 29.34
N LEU A 139 -24.38 30.06 28.89
CA LEU A 139 -24.21 28.87 29.71
C LEU A 139 -22.81 28.76 30.32
N SER A 140 -21.79 29.15 29.57
CA SER A 140 -20.39 29.18 29.99
C SER A 140 -20.17 30.02 31.26
N THR A 141 -21.03 31.03 31.46
CA THR A 141 -21.04 31.88 32.65
C THR A 141 -22.10 31.42 33.67
N TRP A 142 -23.25 30.93 33.21
CA TRP A 142 -24.36 30.52 34.06
C TRP A 142 -24.03 29.29 34.91
N ILE A 143 -23.41 28.25 34.31
CA ILE A 143 -23.09 27.00 35.01
C ILE A 143 -22.06 27.22 36.14
N PRO A 144 -20.88 27.85 35.91
CA PRO A 144 -19.90 28.06 36.98
C PRO A 144 -20.43 28.89 38.16
N ARG A 145 -21.33 29.85 37.92
CA ARG A 145 -21.95 30.65 38.99
C ARG A 145 -22.81 29.83 39.94
N ARG A 146 -23.48 28.80 39.42
CA ARG A 146 -24.40 27.96 40.19
C ARG A 146 -23.72 26.73 40.77
N LEU A 147 -22.67 26.24 40.13
CA LEU A 147 -21.97 25.02 40.50
C LEU A 147 -21.64 24.97 42.01
N PRO A 148 -21.04 26.00 42.67
CA PRO A 148 -20.72 25.94 44.10
C PRO A 148 -21.91 25.70 45.04
N THR A 149 -23.14 25.97 44.59
CA THR A 149 -24.35 25.90 45.43
C THR A 149 -25.09 24.57 45.35
N VAL A 150 -24.76 23.71 44.38
CA VAL A 150 -25.45 22.44 44.16
C VAL A 150 -24.76 21.27 44.84
N ARG A 151 -25.49 20.17 45.05
CA ARG A 151 -24.92 18.88 45.44
C ARG A 151 -24.72 18.04 44.19
N LEU A 152 -23.49 17.61 43.93
CA LEU A 152 -23.16 16.76 42.79
C LEU A 152 -23.13 15.29 43.19
N GLU A 153 -23.82 14.46 42.41
CA GLU A 153 -23.58 13.02 42.39
C GLU A 153 -22.49 12.70 41.37
N ALA A 154 -21.83 11.55 41.52
CA ALA A 154 -20.72 11.16 40.65
C ALA A 154 -21.05 11.21 39.14
N PRO A 155 -22.21 10.72 38.65
CA PRO A 155 -22.56 10.82 37.24
C PRO A 155 -22.69 12.28 36.77
N ALA A 156 -23.36 13.12 37.56
CA ALA A 156 -23.54 14.54 37.22
C ALA A 156 -22.21 15.30 37.19
N ALA A 157 -21.31 15.05 38.15
CA ALA A 157 -19.97 15.64 38.16
C ALA A 157 -19.15 15.20 36.93
N ALA A 158 -19.18 13.91 36.61
CA ALA A 158 -18.49 13.37 35.44
C ALA A 158 -19.01 13.98 34.14
N GLU A 159 -20.33 14.08 33.98
CA GLU A 159 -20.96 14.69 32.80
C GLU A 159 -20.53 16.16 32.63
N ILE A 160 -20.63 16.98 33.68
CA ILE A 160 -20.24 18.40 33.63
C ILE A 160 -18.77 18.53 33.23
N GLY A 161 -17.88 17.74 33.82
CA GLY A 161 -16.46 17.79 33.52
C GLY A 161 -16.14 17.30 32.10
N ALA A 162 -16.79 16.24 31.62
CA ALA A 162 -16.60 15.72 30.27
C ALA A 162 -17.06 16.74 29.22
N CYS A 163 -18.24 17.33 29.38
CA CYS A 163 -18.71 18.41 28.52
C CYS A 163 -17.74 19.60 28.54
N ALA A 164 -17.19 19.98 29.70
CA ALA A 164 -16.20 21.04 29.79
C ALA A 164 -14.91 20.70 29.00
N ILE A 165 -14.44 19.45 29.04
CA ILE A 165 -13.27 18.97 28.29
C ILE A 165 -13.53 19.01 26.78
N ILE A 166 -14.69 18.51 26.34
CA ILE A 166 -15.08 18.44 24.94
C ILE A 166 -15.14 19.86 24.36
N ALA A 167 -15.85 20.76 25.06
CA ALA A 167 -16.05 22.16 24.71
C ALA A 167 -14.81 23.05 24.93
N LYS A 168 -13.66 22.49 25.36
CA LYS A 168 -12.42 23.22 25.69
C LYS A 168 -12.61 24.30 26.78
N HIS A 169 -13.57 24.11 27.67
CA HIS A 169 -13.94 25.08 28.70
C HIS A 169 -13.17 24.86 30.02
N ASN A 170 -11.85 25.11 29.97
CA ASN A 170 -10.92 24.84 31.08
C ASN A 170 -11.32 25.52 32.41
N SER A 171 -11.95 26.69 32.37
CA SER A 171 -12.40 27.40 33.57
C SER A 171 -13.58 26.69 34.27
N LEU A 172 -14.47 26.04 33.52
CA LEU A 172 -15.55 25.23 34.10
C LEU A 172 -14.99 23.94 34.70
N LEU A 173 -14.04 23.30 34.01
CA LEU A 173 -13.33 22.13 34.55
C LEU A 173 -12.59 22.49 35.85
N GLN A 174 -11.87 23.61 35.88
CA GLN A 174 -11.23 24.11 37.10
C GLN A 174 -12.23 24.44 38.21
N CYS A 175 -13.36 25.06 37.87
CA CYS A 175 -14.43 25.36 38.84
C CYS A 175 -15.01 24.07 39.46
N LEU A 176 -15.21 23.03 38.65
CA LEU A 176 -15.66 21.72 39.11
C LEU A 176 -14.62 21.05 40.02
N LEU A 177 -13.36 21.02 39.58
CA LEU A 177 -12.28 20.34 40.31
C LEU A 177 -11.90 21.08 41.59
N SER A 178 -12.13 22.39 41.69
CA SER A 178 -11.83 23.18 42.90
C SER A 178 -12.84 22.99 44.04
N ARG A 179 -13.83 22.11 43.86
CA ARG A 179 -14.76 21.74 44.91
C ARG A 179 -14.14 20.74 45.87
N ASP A 180 -14.28 21.00 47.17
CA ASP A 180 -13.85 20.07 48.22
C ASP A 180 -14.76 18.84 48.37
N ASP A 181 -15.98 18.90 47.81
CA ASP A 181 -17.01 17.86 47.90
C ASP A 181 -17.20 17.09 46.58
N LEU A 182 -16.15 17.01 45.75
CA LEU A 182 -16.20 16.23 44.51
C LEU A 182 -16.53 14.76 44.86
N PRO A 183 -17.61 14.18 44.31
CA PRO A 183 -18.08 12.87 44.73
C PRO A 183 -17.08 11.76 44.34
N GLU A 184 -16.72 10.93 45.32
CA GLU A 184 -15.83 9.75 45.13
C GLU A 184 -16.58 8.49 44.66
N GLY A 185 -17.90 8.57 44.47
CA GLY A 185 -18.74 7.43 44.12
C GLY A 185 -18.51 6.90 42.70
N PRO A 186 -18.91 5.64 42.42
CA PRO A 186 -18.84 5.05 41.08
C PRO A 186 -19.63 5.87 40.07
N VAL A 187 -19.00 6.12 38.93
CA VAL A 187 -19.68 6.62 37.74
C VAL A 187 -20.14 5.40 36.94
N PRO A 188 -21.44 5.07 36.93
CA PRO A 188 -21.94 3.92 36.20
C PRO A 188 -21.74 4.18 34.71
N ARG A 189 -21.01 3.27 34.06
CA ARG A 189 -20.74 3.35 32.62
C ARG A 189 -21.81 2.68 31.75
N PHE A 190 -22.93 2.22 32.34
CA PHE A 190 -23.82 1.30 31.64
C PHE A 190 -25.30 1.24 32.07
N SER A 191 -26.04 2.33 31.95
CA SER A 191 -27.46 2.31 32.36
C SER A 191 -28.47 2.16 31.23
N GLY A 192 -28.17 2.61 30.01
CA GLY A 192 -29.14 2.69 28.91
C GLY A 192 -29.25 1.45 28.01
N TYR A 193 -28.28 0.54 28.04
CA TYR A 193 -28.18 -0.56 27.07
C TYR A 193 -28.39 -1.97 27.67
N ARG A 194 -29.04 -2.03 28.85
CA ARG A 194 -29.14 -3.20 29.75
C ARG A 194 -29.56 -4.51 29.07
N ASP A 195 -30.41 -4.44 28.06
CA ASP A 195 -31.02 -5.66 27.50
C ASP A 195 -30.20 -6.31 26.36
N GLN A 196 -29.13 -5.67 25.87
CA GLN A 196 -28.46 -6.12 24.64
C GLN A 196 -26.95 -6.35 24.72
N LEU A 197 -26.27 -5.85 25.75
CA LEU A 197 -24.81 -5.97 25.80
C LEU A 197 -24.35 -7.00 26.81
N ARG A 198 -23.53 -7.92 26.32
CA ARG A 198 -22.85 -8.98 27.09
C ARG A 198 -21.69 -8.44 27.93
N PHE A 199 -21.61 -7.12 28.13
CA PHE A 199 -20.42 -6.44 28.63
C PHE A 199 -20.62 -5.67 29.94
N GLU A 200 -21.80 -5.75 30.55
CA GLU A 200 -22.14 -5.02 31.79
C GLU A 200 -21.15 -5.32 32.93
N GLU A 201 -20.81 -6.60 33.13
CA GLU A 201 -19.84 -7.02 34.15
C GLU A 201 -18.45 -6.38 33.91
N GLN A 202 -17.99 -6.35 32.66
CA GLN A 202 -16.68 -5.80 32.30
C GLN A 202 -16.64 -4.27 32.42
N LEU A 203 -17.74 -3.60 32.09
CA LEU A 203 -17.90 -2.15 32.23
C LEU A 203 -17.99 -1.72 33.69
N SER A 204 -18.66 -2.52 34.52
CA SER A 204 -18.79 -2.24 35.95
C SER A 204 -17.45 -2.27 36.69
N GLN A 205 -16.43 -2.90 36.10
CA GLN A 205 -15.06 -2.97 36.62
C GLN A 205 -14.17 -1.80 36.16
N GLN A 206 -14.65 -0.93 35.26
CA GLN A 206 -13.90 0.25 34.83
C GLN A 206 -13.92 1.35 35.90
N SER A 207 -12.94 2.26 35.85
CA SER A 207 -12.67 3.27 36.89
C SER A 207 -13.93 3.87 37.54
N THR A 208 -13.95 3.78 38.87
CA THR A 208 -15.11 4.09 39.72
C THR A 208 -15.07 5.48 40.32
N CYS A 209 -14.20 6.39 39.87
CA CYS A 209 -14.17 7.76 40.39
C CYS A 209 -14.28 8.79 39.27
N VAL A 210 -14.80 9.96 39.62
CA VAL A 210 -15.02 11.07 38.68
C VAL A 210 -13.72 11.48 37.99
N LEU A 211 -12.61 11.63 38.75
CA LEU A 211 -11.32 12.08 38.21
C LEU A 211 -10.80 11.18 37.09
N ASP A 212 -10.90 9.87 37.26
CA ASP A 212 -10.45 8.90 36.28
C ASP A 212 -11.28 8.92 34.99
N VAL A 213 -12.61 9.06 35.12
CA VAL A 213 -13.52 9.20 33.99
C VAL A 213 -13.24 10.48 33.22
N LEU A 214 -12.98 11.58 33.93
CA LEU A 214 -12.57 12.84 33.33
C LEU A 214 -11.20 12.73 32.64
N LEU A 215 -10.25 11.98 33.21
CA LEU A 215 -8.95 11.76 32.60
C LEU A 215 -9.09 10.98 31.29
N GLU A 216 -9.89 9.93 31.26
CA GLU A 216 -10.22 9.21 30.03
C GLU A 216 -10.85 10.15 28.99
N ALA A 217 -11.80 10.99 29.38
CA ALA A 217 -12.39 11.98 28.47
C ALA A 217 -11.34 12.95 27.91
N ALA A 218 -10.45 13.47 28.77
CA ALA A 218 -9.38 14.39 28.36
C ALA A 218 -8.39 13.75 27.38
N VAL A 219 -8.03 12.48 27.61
CA VAL A 219 -7.16 11.70 26.71
C VAL A 219 -7.86 11.46 25.36
N ARG A 220 -9.14 11.08 25.36
CA ARG A 220 -9.94 10.85 24.14
C ARG A 220 -10.11 12.09 23.27
N CYS A 221 -10.28 13.25 23.91
CA CYS A 221 -10.38 14.56 23.28
C CYS A 221 -9.02 15.19 22.91
N VAL A 222 -7.91 14.54 23.30
CA VAL A 222 -6.54 15.04 23.10
C VAL A 222 -6.38 16.46 23.67
N ARG A 223 -6.68 16.62 24.97
CA ARG A 223 -6.63 17.91 25.70
C ARG A 223 -5.51 17.90 26.74
N SER A 224 -4.30 18.34 26.38
CA SER A 224 -3.15 18.25 27.28
C SER A 224 -3.33 19.06 28.58
N GLU A 225 -3.96 20.24 28.53
CA GLU A 225 -4.19 21.06 29.74
C GLU A 225 -5.18 20.39 30.72
N ALA A 226 -6.22 19.74 30.20
CA ALA A 226 -7.17 19.00 31.02
C ALA A 226 -6.52 17.76 31.63
N VAL A 227 -5.72 17.02 30.84
CA VAL A 227 -4.93 15.87 31.34
C VAL A 227 -4.01 16.31 32.48
N GLN A 228 -3.25 17.40 32.29
CA GLN A 228 -2.36 17.94 33.30
C GLN A 228 -3.12 18.26 34.59
N LEU A 229 -4.19 19.04 34.48
CA LEU A 229 -4.99 19.46 35.63
C LEU A 229 -5.56 18.25 36.40
N LEU A 230 -6.04 17.22 35.70
CA LEU A 230 -6.62 16.03 36.32
C LEU A 230 -5.55 15.18 37.02
N LEU A 231 -4.37 15.01 36.41
CA LEU A 231 -3.24 14.31 37.01
C LEU A 231 -2.70 15.04 38.25
N GLU A 232 -2.64 16.37 38.24
CA GLU A 232 -2.29 17.20 39.40
C GLU A 232 -3.29 17.07 40.55
N ARG A 233 -4.55 16.71 40.26
CA ARG A 233 -5.59 16.39 41.26
C ARG A 233 -5.63 14.93 41.68
N GLY A 234 -4.69 14.11 41.21
CA GLY A 234 -4.56 12.71 41.62
C GLY A 234 -5.39 11.71 40.82
N ALA A 235 -5.82 12.07 39.59
CA ALA A 235 -6.37 11.09 38.66
C ALA A 235 -5.35 9.97 38.38
N ASN A 236 -5.81 8.72 38.27
CA ASN A 236 -4.92 7.59 38.05
C ASN A 236 -4.37 7.60 36.59
N PRO A 237 -3.07 7.72 36.34
CA PRO A 237 -2.52 7.73 34.98
C PRO A 237 -2.67 6.39 34.25
N ASN A 238 -3.04 5.31 34.96
CA ASN A 238 -3.25 3.97 34.41
C ASN A 238 -4.73 3.65 34.20
N VAL A 239 -5.59 4.65 33.97
CA VAL A 239 -7.02 4.40 33.69
C VAL A 239 -7.21 3.54 32.43
N PRO A 240 -8.16 2.59 32.46
CA PRO A 240 -8.54 1.83 31.28
C PRO A 240 -9.38 2.71 30.34
N CYS A 241 -8.95 2.82 29.08
CA CYS A 241 -9.69 3.42 27.98
C CYS A 241 -10.23 2.31 27.08
N TRP A 242 -11.54 2.26 26.89
CA TRP A 242 -12.19 1.17 26.14
C TRP A 242 -12.74 1.62 24.81
N ILE A 243 -12.20 1.09 23.71
CA ILE A 243 -12.75 1.31 22.37
C ILE A 243 -13.80 0.22 22.13
N LEU A 244 -15.07 0.61 22.26
CA LEU A 244 -16.21 -0.23 21.99
C LEU A 244 -16.65 0.00 20.54
N GLU A 245 -16.65 -1.06 19.75
CA GLU A 245 -17.12 -1.03 18.36
C GLU A 245 -18.00 -2.23 18.02
N ARG A 246 -18.79 -2.11 16.94
CA ARG A 246 -19.75 -3.17 16.58
C ARG A 246 -19.06 -4.52 16.32
N ASN A 247 -17.89 -4.49 15.69
CA ASN A 247 -17.21 -5.69 15.20
C ASN A 247 -15.97 -6.07 16.03
N PHE A 248 -15.43 -5.14 16.81
CA PHE A 248 -14.23 -5.33 17.63
C PHE A 248 -14.34 -4.53 18.92
N ASN A 249 -13.59 -4.93 19.94
CA ASN A 249 -13.48 -4.19 21.20
C ASN A 249 -12.01 -4.22 21.62
N GLU A 250 -11.45 -3.06 21.94
CA GLU A 250 -10.06 -2.95 22.37
C GLU A 250 -9.94 -2.26 23.71
N TRP A 251 -9.11 -2.83 24.57
CA TRP A 251 -8.71 -2.22 25.82
C TRP A 251 -7.39 -1.50 25.61
N HIS A 252 -7.29 -0.31 26.18
CA HIS A 252 -6.09 0.49 26.24
C HIS A 252 -5.86 0.97 27.67
N SER A 253 -4.61 1.16 28.06
CA SER A 253 -4.25 2.16 29.06
C SER A 253 -4.41 3.57 28.47
N ALA A 254 -4.58 4.60 29.30
CA ALA A 254 -4.49 6.00 28.86
C ALA A 254 -3.26 6.25 27.98
N LEU A 255 -2.10 5.70 28.36
CA LEU A 255 -0.85 5.82 27.61
C LEU A 255 -0.95 5.19 26.21
N SER A 256 -1.36 3.92 26.12
CA SER A 256 -1.53 3.26 24.80
C SER A 256 -2.61 3.91 23.94
N TYR A 257 -3.66 4.48 24.55
CA TYR A 257 -4.70 5.19 23.80
C TYR A 257 -4.14 6.48 23.21
N ALA A 258 -3.40 7.27 24.01
CA ALA A 258 -2.77 8.51 23.54
C ALA A 258 -1.79 8.26 22.38
N ILE A 259 -1.03 7.16 22.43
CA ILE A 259 -0.13 6.75 21.34
C ILE A 259 -0.95 6.42 20.08
N LYS A 260 -1.95 5.52 20.17
CA LYS A 260 -2.71 5.05 19.00
C LYS A 260 -3.60 6.14 18.41
N GLU A 261 -4.59 6.58 19.18
CA GLU A 261 -5.69 7.43 18.70
C GLU A 261 -5.37 8.93 18.83
N GLY A 262 -4.54 9.30 19.80
CA GLY A 262 -4.17 10.69 20.02
C GLY A 262 -3.37 11.27 18.86
N ARG A 263 -2.35 10.54 18.41
CA ARG A 263 -1.46 10.99 17.33
C ARG A 263 -2.12 11.05 15.97
N GLU A 264 -3.06 10.15 15.69
CA GLU A 264 -3.88 10.19 14.47
C GLU A 264 -4.73 11.48 14.39
N LYS A 265 -5.14 12.03 15.55
CA LYS A 265 -5.94 13.26 15.63
C LYS A 265 -5.09 14.52 15.71
N HIS A 266 -4.06 14.52 16.55
CA HIS A 266 -3.23 15.70 16.84
C HIS A 266 -1.88 15.30 17.47
N GLU A 267 -0.87 15.06 16.63
CA GLU A 267 0.47 14.56 17.02
C GLU A 267 1.11 15.35 18.18
N GLU A 268 1.25 16.68 18.06
CA GLU A 268 1.92 17.50 19.08
C GLU A 268 1.24 17.46 20.46
N GLU A 269 -0.10 17.47 20.51
CA GLU A 269 -0.86 17.43 21.75
C GLU A 269 -0.83 16.02 22.36
N ALA A 270 -0.85 14.99 21.51
CA ALA A 270 -0.70 13.61 21.96
C ALA A 270 0.68 13.38 22.60
N ASP A 271 1.75 13.94 22.05
CA ASP A 271 3.09 13.85 22.63
C ASP A 271 3.20 14.53 24.00
N LYS A 272 2.54 15.68 24.17
CA LYS A 272 2.42 16.32 25.50
C LYS A 272 1.68 15.42 26.47
N ILE A 273 0.57 14.81 26.05
CA ILE A 273 -0.21 13.88 26.88
C ILE A 273 0.61 12.65 27.26
N ILE A 274 1.37 12.07 26.33
CA ILE A 274 2.27 10.93 26.58
C ILE A 274 3.31 11.32 27.65
N GLY A 275 3.95 12.48 27.50
CA GLY A 275 4.90 13.00 28.47
C GLY A 275 4.28 13.22 29.86
N LEU A 276 3.10 13.84 29.93
CA LEU A 276 2.35 14.07 31.16
C LEU A 276 2.01 12.74 31.86
N LEU A 277 1.42 11.78 31.14
CA LEU A 277 1.06 10.47 31.67
C LEU A 277 2.28 9.73 32.24
N LEU A 278 3.39 9.67 31.49
CA LEU A 278 4.63 9.03 31.95
C LEU A 278 5.21 9.74 33.18
N SER A 279 5.24 11.08 33.20
CA SER A 279 5.76 11.86 34.33
C SER A 279 4.94 11.71 35.62
N HIS A 280 3.66 11.39 35.50
CA HIS A 280 2.77 11.12 36.63
C HIS A 280 2.67 9.62 36.99
N GLY A 281 3.47 8.74 36.37
CA GLY A 281 3.54 7.32 36.76
C GLY A 281 2.64 6.39 35.94
N ALA A 282 2.29 6.74 34.70
CA ALA A 282 1.76 5.77 33.76
C ALA A 282 2.78 4.65 33.54
N THR A 283 2.33 3.40 33.65
CA THR A 283 3.17 2.23 33.48
C THR A 283 3.53 2.09 31.99
N PRO A 284 4.82 2.03 31.62
CA PRO A 284 5.22 1.90 30.21
C PRO A 284 4.82 0.54 29.60
N GLN A 285 4.51 -0.44 30.45
CA GLN A 285 3.96 -1.74 30.06
C GLN A 285 2.45 -1.68 29.77
N GLY A 286 1.76 -0.56 30.05
CA GLY A 286 0.32 -0.44 29.89
C GLY A 286 -0.46 -1.30 30.89
N LEU A 287 -1.66 -1.73 30.48
CA LEU A 287 -2.56 -2.55 31.29
C LEU A 287 -2.54 -4.01 30.83
N ASP A 288 -2.64 -4.94 31.77
CA ASP A 288 -2.69 -6.38 31.45
C ASP A 288 -3.91 -6.73 30.58
N CYS A 289 -5.08 -6.12 30.84
CA CYS A 289 -6.30 -6.35 30.05
C CYS A 289 -6.22 -5.79 28.62
N ALA A 290 -5.35 -4.81 28.37
CA ALA A 290 -5.04 -4.29 27.03
C ALA A 290 -4.04 -5.18 26.27
N GLY A 291 -3.29 -6.01 27.00
CA GLY A 291 -2.10 -6.68 26.53
C GLY A 291 -0.87 -5.98 27.07
N ARG A 292 -0.09 -6.71 27.87
CA ARG A 292 1.13 -6.17 28.49
C ARG A 292 2.13 -5.77 27.40
N ASN A 293 2.71 -4.59 27.55
CA ASN A 293 3.60 -3.91 26.61
C ASN A 293 2.94 -3.39 25.31
N LEU A 294 1.61 -3.22 25.29
CA LEU A 294 0.91 -2.58 24.16
C LEU A 294 1.44 -1.17 23.82
N PRO A 295 1.78 -0.27 24.79
CA PRO A 295 2.36 1.03 24.46
C PRO A 295 3.64 0.93 23.61
N LEU A 296 4.56 0.03 23.96
CA LEU A 296 5.80 -0.20 23.22
C LEU A 296 5.51 -0.73 21.81
N MET A 297 4.54 -1.65 21.70
CA MET A 297 4.14 -2.20 20.40
C MET A 297 3.63 -1.07 19.49
N LEU A 298 2.72 -0.24 19.98
CA LEU A 298 2.17 0.87 19.19
C LEU A 298 3.23 1.89 18.76
N ALA A 299 4.20 2.22 19.63
CA ALA A 299 5.31 3.09 19.28
C ALA A 299 6.17 2.51 18.13
N ILE A 300 6.43 1.20 18.15
CA ILE A 300 7.15 0.50 17.08
C ILE A 300 6.35 0.50 15.78
N GLN A 301 5.03 0.28 15.85
CA GLN A 301 4.16 0.29 14.67
C GLN A 301 4.15 1.64 13.97
N GLN A 302 4.11 2.72 14.75
CA GLN A 302 4.15 4.09 14.26
C GLN A 302 5.56 4.54 13.87
N ARG A 303 6.57 3.67 14.03
CA ARG A 303 7.99 3.95 13.75
C ARG A 303 8.55 5.09 14.60
N ASP A 304 7.98 5.32 15.80
CA ASP A 304 8.54 6.25 16.76
C ASP A 304 9.60 5.55 17.61
N TRP A 305 10.81 5.51 17.06
CA TRP A 305 11.95 4.88 17.70
C TRP A 305 12.39 5.60 18.97
N THR A 306 12.16 6.92 19.06
CA THR A 306 12.49 7.72 20.24
C THR A 306 11.60 7.36 21.41
N LEU A 307 10.28 7.28 21.19
CA LEU A 307 9.34 6.83 22.21
C LEU A 307 9.55 5.35 22.55
N SER A 308 9.86 4.51 21.56
CA SER A 308 10.16 3.09 21.79
C SER A 308 11.37 2.91 22.72
N ASP A 309 12.44 3.69 22.51
CA ASP A 309 13.60 3.69 23.40
C ASP A 309 13.25 4.17 24.80
N LEU A 310 12.51 5.28 24.91
CA LEU A 310 12.06 5.84 26.18
C LEU A 310 11.23 4.83 26.98
N LEU A 311 10.27 4.15 26.33
CA LEU A 311 9.44 3.14 26.99
C LEU A 311 10.27 1.97 27.50
N LEU A 312 11.25 1.50 26.72
CA LEU A 312 12.19 0.46 27.15
C LEU A 312 13.08 0.93 28.32
N ASP A 313 13.53 2.18 28.30
CA ASP A 313 14.32 2.78 29.39
C ASP A 313 13.52 2.92 30.70
N LEU A 314 12.21 3.14 30.57
CA LEU A 314 11.26 3.17 31.70
C LEU A 314 10.83 1.77 32.16
N GLY A 315 11.26 0.70 31.50
CA GLY A 315 11.02 -0.68 31.92
C GLY A 315 9.94 -1.44 31.15
N ALA A 316 9.52 -0.97 29.97
CA ALA A 316 8.82 -1.83 29.00
C ALA A 316 9.73 -2.98 28.55
N THR A 317 9.13 -4.10 28.15
CA THR A 317 9.86 -5.27 27.66
C THR A 317 9.23 -5.80 26.37
N PHE A 318 9.95 -6.66 25.65
CA PHE A 318 9.43 -7.39 24.49
C PHE A 318 8.70 -8.68 24.87
N GLU A 319 8.36 -8.87 26.14
CA GLU A 319 7.58 -10.02 26.63
C GLU A 319 6.12 -9.62 26.85
N GLY A 320 5.22 -10.59 27.10
CA GLY A 320 3.82 -10.30 27.40
C GLY A 320 2.92 -10.40 26.17
N GLY A 321 2.16 -9.35 25.88
CA GLY A 321 1.02 -9.38 24.96
C GLY A 321 -0.30 -9.70 25.66
N GLN A 322 -1.35 -9.91 24.89
CA GLN A 322 -2.64 -10.36 25.39
C GLN A 322 -2.58 -11.85 25.73
N PRO A 323 -3.05 -12.29 26.91
CA PRO A 323 -3.03 -13.70 27.27
C PRO A 323 -3.85 -14.52 26.28
N TYR A 324 -3.24 -15.58 25.74
CA TYR A 324 -3.94 -16.61 24.97
C TYR A 324 -4.49 -17.66 25.93
N GLY A 325 -5.82 -17.72 26.08
CA GLY A 325 -6.48 -18.75 26.86
C GLY A 325 -8.00 -18.77 26.64
N GLU A 326 -8.61 -19.94 26.79
CA GLU A 326 -10.03 -20.01 27.16
C GLU A 326 -10.14 -19.30 28.52
N ASN A 327 -10.68 -18.08 28.54
CA ASN A 327 -10.81 -17.33 29.77
C ASN A 327 -11.63 -18.16 30.77
N GLY A 328 -10.99 -18.70 31.81
CA GLY A 328 -11.61 -19.42 32.93
C GLY A 328 -12.60 -18.59 33.78
N TYR A 329 -12.93 -17.38 33.32
CA TYR A 329 -13.86 -16.44 33.93
C TYR A 329 -15.18 -16.29 33.15
N GLY A 330 -15.50 -17.21 32.22
CA GLY A 330 -16.75 -17.12 31.45
C GLY A 330 -16.83 -15.89 30.52
N HIS A 331 -15.72 -15.17 30.35
CA HIS A 331 -15.61 -13.98 29.51
C HIS A 331 -15.78 -14.35 28.04
N LYS A 332 -16.96 -14.06 27.48
CA LYS A 332 -17.23 -14.07 26.02
C LYS A 332 -16.61 -12.86 25.30
N GLY A 333 -15.47 -12.34 25.78
CA GLY A 333 -14.59 -11.53 24.93
C GLY A 333 -14.01 -12.48 23.88
N LYS A 334 -14.07 -12.12 22.59
CA LYS A 334 -13.57 -12.97 21.50
C LYS A 334 -12.17 -13.48 21.88
N VAL A 335 -12.08 -14.77 22.22
CA VAL A 335 -10.83 -15.53 22.12
C VAL A 335 -10.26 -15.19 20.75
N ILE A 336 -8.96 -14.90 20.64
CA ILE A 336 -8.28 -14.76 19.35
C ILE A 336 -8.66 -16.01 18.55
N SER A 337 -9.62 -15.87 17.64
CA SER A 337 -10.18 -17.04 16.98
C SER A 337 -9.10 -17.62 16.09
N GLU A 338 -9.20 -18.91 15.78
CA GLU A 338 -8.27 -19.56 14.86
C GLU A 338 -8.15 -18.80 13.53
N VAL A 339 -9.22 -18.12 13.10
CA VAL A 339 -9.24 -17.22 11.93
C VAL A 339 -8.32 -16.00 12.10
N HIS A 340 -8.25 -15.38 13.27
CA HIS A 340 -7.31 -14.28 13.50
C HIS A 340 -5.86 -14.78 13.53
N LEU A 341 -5.63 -16.01 14.00
CA LEU A 341 -4.31 -16.62 14.03
C LEU A 341 -3.75 -16.91 12.63
N THR A 342 -4.58 -17.02 11.60
CA THR A 342 -4.08 -17.12 10.22
C THR A 342 -3.66 -15.78 9.64
N MET A 343 -4.00 -14.65 10.28
CA MET A 343 -3.80 -13.27 9.78
C MET A 343 -4.24 -13.11 8.31
N GLY A 344 -5.30 -13.80 7.91
CA GLY A 344 -5.83 -13.74 6.54
C GLY A 344 -5.14 -14.66 5.53
N TYR A 345 -4.13 -15.45 5.92
CA TYR A 345 -3.49 -16.42 5.03
C TYR A 345 -4.36 -17.62 4.72
N SER A 346 -4.21 -18.11 3.49
CA SER A 346 -4.84 -19.35 3.03
C SER A 346 -4.28 -20.56 3.77
N LYS A 347 -5.09 -21.62 3.86
CA LYS A 347 -4.66 -22.89 4.46
C LYS A 347 -3.51 -23.50 3.66
N GLU A 348 -3.52 -23.31 2.34
CA GLU A 348 -2.50 -23.79 1.41
C GLU A 348 -1.13 -23.14 1.68
N ASP A 349 -1.09 -21.83 1.93
CA ASP A 349 0.17 -21.13 2.20
C ASP A 349 0.76 -21.56 3.55
N LEU A 350 -0.08 -21.68 4.59
CA LEU A 350 0.34 -22.19 5.88
C LEU A 350 0.84 -23.64 5.79
N GLN A 351 0.13 -24.51 5.07
CA GLN A 351 0.57 -25.88 4.80
C GLN A 351 1.88 -25.94 4.03
N TRP A 352 2.10 -25.03 3.08
CA TRP A 352 3.36 -24.95 2.35
C TRP A 352 4.52 -24.60 3.29
N VAL A 353 4.36 -23.59 4.16
CA VAL A 353 5.38 -23.26 5.17
C VAL A 353 5.63 -24.44 6.10
N GLU A 354 4.55 -25.08 6.56
CA GLU A 354 4.61 -26.21 7.47
C GLU A 354 5.39 -27.39 6.86
N GLN A 355 5.08 -27.76 5.61
CA GLN A 355 5.71 -28.90 4.93
C GLN A 355 7.11 -28.59 4.37
N LYS A 356 7.34 -27.36 3.89
CA LYS A 356 8.55 -27.01 3.12
C LYS A 356 9.56 -26.20 3.92
N LEU A 357 9.16 -25.43 4.92
CA LEU A 357 10.08 -24.55 5.64
C LEU A 357 10.26 -24.96 7.10
N SER A 358 9.22 -25.45 7.79
CA SER A 358 9.33 -25.87 9.21
C SER A 358 10.35 -26.97 9.47
N PRO A 359 10.63 -27.93 8.55
CA PRO A 359 11.73 -28.88 8.76
C PRO A 359 13.13 -28.24 8.70
N LEU A 360 13.24 -26.99 8.25
CA LEU A 360 14.49 -26.25 8.09
C LEU A 360 14.60 -25.07 9.07
N ILE A 361 13.48 -24.54 9.54
CA ILE A 361 13.39 -23.37 10.43
C ILE A 361 12.65 -23.80 11.69
N PRO A 362 13.19 -23.56 12.90
CA PRO A 362 12.45 -23.80 14.14
C PRO A 362 11.34 -22.76 14.26
N LEU A 363 10.16 -23.08 13.71
CA LEU A 363 8.97 -22.23 13.82
C LEU A 363 8.21 -22.55 15.11
N VAL A 364 7.78 -21.50 15.80
CA VAL A 364 6.92 -21.58 16.99
C VAL A 364 5.46 -21.34 16.64
N LYS A 365 4.57 -21.74 17.55
CA LYS A 365 3.15 -21.47 17.37
C LYS A 365 2.86 -19.99 17.64
N PRO A 366 1.85 -19.39 16.99
CA PRO A 366 1.54 -17.98 17.19
C PRO A 366 1.38 -17.55 18.66
N TRP A 367 0.78 -18.37 19.50
CA TRP A 367 0.55 -18.05 20.93
C TRP A 367 1.79 -18.23 21.83
N GLU A 368 2.92 -18.70 21.28
CA GLU A 368 4.18 -18.81 22.01
C GLU A 368 5.01 -17.51 21.94
N ILE A 369 4.51 -16.49 21.23
CA ILE A 369 5.09 -15.15 21.14
C ILE A 369 4.08 -14.09 21.62
N PRO A 370 4.53 -12.89 22.00
CA PRO A 370 3.62 -11.79 22.32
C PRO A 370 2.73 -11.41 21.15
N LEU A 371 1.42 -11.50 21.37
CA LEU A 371 0.38 -11.15 20.41
C LEU A 371 -0.43 -9.96 20.92
N PHE A 372 -0.80 -9.05 20.01
CA PHE A 372 -1.67 -7.92 20.32
C PHE A 372 -2.81 -7.91 19.30
N LEU A 373 -4.05 -7.80 19.77
CA LEU A 373 -5.19 -7.56 18.90
C LEU A 373 -5.31 -6.06 18.62
N GLN A 374 -5.20 -5.69 17.35
CA GLN A 374 -5.56 -4.38 16.87
C GLN A 374 -6.88 -4.49 16.14
N GLY A 375 -7.91 -3.86 16.67
CA GLY A 375 -9.25 -3.85 16.12
C GLY A 375 -9.35 -2.95 14.88
N ASP A 376 -10.23 -3.36 13.98
CA ASP A 376 -10.58 -2.64 12.76
C ASP A 376 -12.04 -2.96 12.38
N GLY A 377 -12.55 -2.29 11.35
CA GLY A 377 -13.93 -2.49 10.87
C GLY A 377 -14.31 -3.94 10.52
N GLN A 378 -13.33 -4.85 10.35
CA GLN A 378 -13.52 -6.26 10.00
C GLN A 378 -13.36 -7.22 11.19
N GLY A 379 -13.12 -6.69 12.39
CA GLY A 379 -12.99 -7.49 13.62
C GLY A 379 -11.57 -7.51 14.21
N GLY A 380 -10.63 -6.83 13.55
CA GLY A 380 -9.26 -6.71 13.97
C GLY A 380 -8.30 -7.72 13.36
N HIS A 381 -7.02 -7.46 13.53
CA HIS A 381 -5.92 -8.31 13.13
C HIS A 381 -4.90 -8.42 14.27
N ILE A 382 -4.10 -9.48 14.22
CA ILE A 382 -3.05 -9.69 15.22
C ILE A 382 -1.79 -9.03 14.73
N ILE A 383 -1.16 -8.26 15.62
CA ILE A 383 0.17 -7.69 15.42
C ILE A 383 1.15 -8.26 16.45
N THR A 384 2.43 -8.20 16.11
CA THR A 384 3.54 -8.61 16.99
C THR A 384 4.66 -7.58 16.85
N PHE A 385 5.57 -7.51 17.83
CA PHE A 385 6.73 -6.63 17.73
C PHE A 385 7.54 -6.86 16.46
N LEU A 386 7.73 -8.13 16.09
CA LEU A 386 8.51 -8.48 14.90
C LEU A 386 7.81 -8.05 13.61
N HIS A 387 6.47 -8.03 13.57
CA HIS A 387 5.74 -7.51 12.40
C HIS A 387 6.11 -6.05 12.12
N GLY A 388 6.15 -5.18 13.15
CA GLY A 388 6.49 -3.77 12.97
C GLY A 388 7.96 -3.50 12.59
N LEU A 389 8.86 -4.43 12.93
CA LEU A 389 10.31 -4.26 12.76
C LEU A 389 10.91 -5.02 11.59
N ALA A 390 10.30 -6.13 11.17
CA ALA A 390 10.91 -7.05 10.22
C ALA A 390 10.65 -6.58 8.77
N SER A 391 11.26 -5.46 8.43
CA SER A 391 11.34 -4.88 7.10
C SER A 391 12.78 -4.54 6.76
N ASP A 392 13.16 -4.66 5.50
CA ASP A 392 14.51 -4.32 5.03
C ASP A 392 14.83 -2.83 5.28
N GLN A 393 13.79 -1.97 5.32
CA GLN A 393 13.93 -0.55 5.64
C GLN A 393 14.34 -0.27 7.10
N HIS A 394 14.10 -1.21 8.01
CA HIS A 394 14.30 -1.04 9.46
C HIS A 394 15.26 -2.07 10.04
N ILE A 395 16.18 -2.57 9.21
CA ILE A 395 17.15 -3.60 9.63
C ILE A 395 18.05 -3.13 10.79
N THR A 396 18.31 -1.83 10.87
CA THR A 396 19.10 -1.20 11.94
C THR A 396 18.34 -1.28 13.27
N GLU A 397 17.06 -0.93 13.27
CA GLU A 397 16.17 -0.97 14.43
C GLU A 397 15.90 -2.40 14.88
N LEU A 398 15.71 -3.33 13.93
CA LEU A 398 15.59 -4.76 14.22
C LEU A 398 16.80 -5.28 15.00
N ARG A 399 18.02 -4.96 14.54
CA ARG A 399 19.27 -5.34 15.23
C ARG A 399 19.41 -4.69 16.60
N LYS A 400 19.07 -3.40 16.69
CA LYS A 400 19.10 -2.63 17.93
C LYS A 400 18.17 -3.24 18.98
N TYR A 401 16.92 -3.53 18.61
CA TYR A 401 15.93 -4.07 19.55
C TYR A 401 16.15 -5.56 19.86
N GLU A 402 16.71 -6.34 18.94
CA GLU A 402 17.22 -7.69 19.25
C GLU A 402 18.27 -7.64 20.36
N ALA A 403 19.21 -6.70 20.30
CA ALA A 403 20.18 -6.49 21.38
C ALA A 403 19.55 -6.04 22.71
N ARG A 404 18.34 -5.48 22.68
CA ARG A 404 17.54 -5.10 23.85
C ARG A 404 16.53 -6.17 24.28
N GLY A 405 16.61 -7.39 23.74
CA GLY A 405 15.79 -8.53 24.16
C GLY A 405 14.55 -8.81 23.32
N LEU A 406 14.42 -8.23 22.12
CA LEU A 406 13.38 -8.61 21.17
C LEU A 406 13.55 -10.08 20.76
N GLY A 407 12.49 -10.89 20.93
CA GLY A 407 12.45 -12.26 20.44
C GLY A 407 12.45 -12.30 18.91
N THR A 408 13.40 -13.04 18.32
CA THR A 408 13.55 -13.21 16.86
C THR A 408 12.98 -14.53 16.33
N VAL A 409 12.22 -15.24 17.16
CA VAL A 409 11.61 -16.52 16.78
C VAL A 409 10.46 -16.29 15.81
N LEU A 410 10.43 -17.07 14.73
CA LEU A 410 9.45 -16.94 13.67
C LEU A 410 8.27 -17.88 13.88
N THR A 411 7.06 -17.39 13.60
CA THR A 411 5.87 -18.21 13.39
C THR A 411 5.66 -18.44 11.89
N PRO A 412 4.85 -19.42 11.47
CA PRO A 412 4.53 -19.61 10.04
C PRO A 412 3.97 -18.34 9.39
N VAL A 413 3.17 -17.58 10.13
CA VAL A 413 2.51 -16.37 9.67
C VAL A 413 3.48 -15.21 9.53
N LEU A 414 4.38 -15.01 10.51
CA LEU A 414 5.42 -13.98 10.41
C LEU A 414 6.39 -14.26 9.27
N LEU A 415 6.72 -15.53 9.03
CA LEU A 415 7.52 -15.93 7.88
C LEU A 415 6.81 -15.61 6.56
N LEU A 416 5.50 -15.85 6.45
CA LEU A 416 4.73 -15.47 5.26
C LEU A 416 4.68 -13.95 5.08
N ASN A 417 4.50 -13.17 6.15
CA ASN A 417 4.55 -11.70 6.08
C ASN A 417 5.89 -11.22 5.52
N LEU A 418 7.01 -11.78 6.00
CA LEU A 418 8.34 -11.48 5.48
C LEU A 418 8.52 -11.84 4.00
N ILE A 419 8.01 -13.00 3.59
CA ILE A 419 8.09 -13.46 2.20
C ILE A 419 7.26 -12.54 1.30
N ASN A 420 5.98 -12.34 1.61
CA ASN A 420 5.08 -11.56 0.79
C ASN A 420 5.42 -10.06 0.79
N GLY A 421 6.02 -9.57 1.88
CA GLY A 421 6.55 -8.21 1.99
C GLY A 421 7.91 -8.01 1.31
N GLY A 422 8.49 -9.05 0.69
CA GLY A 422 9.80 -8.96 0.00
C GLY A 422 10.96 -8.63 0.94
N CYS A 423 10.83 -8.88 2.25
CA CYS A 423 11.78 -8.47 3.28
C CYS A 423 12.96 -9.45 3.37
N TYR A 424 13.80 -9.43 2.34
CA TYR A 424 14.91 -10.38 2.17
C TYR A 424 16.01 -10.18 3.22
N GLU A 425 16.45 -8.95 3.46
CA GLU A 425 17.52 -8.65 4.41
C GLU A 425 17.09 -8.93 5.85
N ALA A 426 15.86 -8.56 6.21
CA ALA A 426 15.28 -8.87 7.50
C ALA A 426 15.18 -10.39 7.72
N LEU A 427 14.65 -11.14 6.74
CA LEU A 427 14.58 -12.60 6.85
C LEU A 427 15.96 -13.24 6.89
N GLN A 428 16.93 -12.73 6.12
CA GLN A 428 18.31 -13.21 6.15
C GLN A 428 18.95 -12.99 7.52
N HIS A 429 18.72 -11.83 8.13
CA HIS A 429 19.21 -11.50 9.47
C HIS A 429 18.59 -12.38 10.56
N LEU A 430 17.28 -12.61 10.49
CA LEU A 430 16.56 -13.48 11.44
C LEU A 430 16.95 -14.96 11.31
N LEU A 431 17.46 -15.37 10.15
CA LEU A 431 17.92 -16.73 9.87
C LEU A 431 19.45 -16.84 9.79
N ARG A 432 20.21 -15.83 10.23
CA ARG A 432 21.67 -15.77 10.05
C ARG A 432 22.42 -16.94 10.68
N ASP A 433 21.91 -17.45 11.81
CA ASP A 433 22.50 -18.56 12.55
C ASP A 433 21.95 -19.93 12.10
N ASN A 434 21.04 -19.96 11.11
CA ASN A 434 20.46 -21.19 10.60
C ASN A 434 21.38 -21.84 9.54
N PRO A 435 21.89 -23.07 9.76
CA PRO A 435 22.81 -23.72 8.83
C PRO A 435 22.18 -24.02 7.45
N ASN A 436 20.85 -24.04 7.35
CA ASN A 436 20.11 -24.29 6.13
C ASN A 436 19.69 -23.00 5.39
N LEU A 437 20.17 -21.81 5.78
CA LEU A 437 19.76 -20.52 5.22
C LEU A 437 19.69 -20.51 3.69
N ARG A 438 20.74 -20.97 3.01
CA ARG A 438 20.76 -21.04 1.53
C ARG A 438 19.65 -21.91 0.96
N ARG A 439 19.36 -23.06 1.61
CA ARG A 439 18.31 -23.99 1.20
C ARG A 439 16.91 -23.43 1.45
N ILE A 440 16.74 -22.70 2.56
CA ILE A 440 15.51 -21.99 2.90
C ILE A 440 15.22 -20.93 1.83
N MET A 441 16.17 -20.03 1.58
CA MET A 441 16.03 -18.97 0.58
C MET A 441 15.73 -19.54 -0.82
N PHE A 442 16.37 -20.64 -1.20
CA PHE A 442 16.07 -21.34 -2.45
C PHE A 442 14.62 -21.87 -2.51
N ARG A 443 14.09 -22.45 -1.42
CA ARG A 443 12.71 -22.94 -1.38
C ARG A 443 11.70 -21.80 -1.47
N ILE A 444 11.97 -20.69 -0.80
CA ILE A 444 11.15 -19.48 -0.88
C ILE A 444 11.14 -18.97 -2.32
N ARG A 445 12.30 -18.73 -2.93
CA ARG A 445 12.42 -18.27 -4.32
C ARG A 445 11.78 -19.21 -5.35
N ARG A 446 11.75 -20.51 -5.06
CA ARG A 446 11.05 -21.48 -5.91
C ARG A 446 9.52 -21.31 -5.86
N ARG A 447 8.97 -20.91 -4.71
CA ARG A 447 7.54 -20.66 -4.50
C ARG A 447 7.14 -19.26 -4.97
N ASP A 448 7.93 -18.28 -4.58
CA ASP A 448 7.79 -16.87 -4.91
C ASP A 448 9.08 -16.37 -5.58
N PRO A 449 9.17 -16.45 -6.91
CA PRO A 449 10.35 -16.00 -7.66
C PRO A 449 10.66 -14.53 -7.46
N ASP A 450 9.67 -13.71 -7.10
CA ASP A 450 9.85 -12.27 -6.91
C ASP A 450 10.49 -11.96 -5.54
N PHE A 451 10.56 -12.93 -4.63
CA PHE A 451 11.23 -12.79 -3.34
C PHE A 451 12.75 -12.58 -3.52
N ALA A 452 13.23 -11.41 -3.11
CA ALA A 452 14.59 -10.88 -3.31
C ALA A 452 14.93 -10.31 -4.70
N THR A 453 13.97 -10.25 -5.65
CA THR A 453 14.21 -9.66 -6.98
C THR A 453 13.89 -8.17 -7.06
N GLN A 454 13.13 -7.63 -6.11
CA GLN A 454 12.71 -6.22 -6.10
C GLN A 454 13.86 -5.20 -5.96
N GLY A 455 15.10 -5.62 -5.65
CA GLY A 455 16.25 -4.71 -5.54
C GLY A 455 17.49 -5.07 -6.35
N ASN A 456 17.83 -6.36 -6.55
CA ASN A 456 19.23 -6.74 -6.79
C ASN A 456 19.52 -7.71 -7.96
N GLU A 457 18.52 -8.35 -8.60
CA GLU A 457 18.83 -9.50 -9.50
C GLU A 457 19.08 -9.16 -10.97
N LEU A 458 18.65 -8.02 -11.52
CA LEU A 458 19.03 -7.68 -12.91
C LEU A 458 20.57 -7.56 -13.07
N MET A 459 21.26 -7.24 -11.97
CA MET A 459 22.72 -7.18 -11.87
C MET A 459 23.39 -8.51 -11.51
N ARG A 460 22.65 -9.52 -11.04
CA ARG A 460 23.15 -10.89 -10.77
C ARG A 460 22.82 -11.88 -11.88
N CYS A 461 21.94 -11.50 -12.82
CA CYS A 461 21.54 -12.32 -13.96
C CYS A 461 22.52 -12.32 -15.14
N VAL A 462 23.57 -11.48 -15.12
CA VAL A 462 24.69 -11.64 -16.03
C VAL A 462 25.60 -12.70 -15.44
N PRO A 463 25.89 -13.81 -16.14
CA PRO A 463 26.85 -14.80 -15.68
C PRO A 463 28.23 -14.14 -15.50
N GLU A 464 28.53 -13.69 -14.28
CA GLU A 464 29.86 -13.16 -13.93
C GLU A 464 30.88 -14.31 -13.87
N HIS A 465 30.41 -15.51 -13.51
CA HIS A 465 31.24 -16.66 -13.19
C HIS A 465 31.93 -17.34 -14.39
N ASP A 466 31.41 -17.21 -15.61
CA ASP A 466 32.04 -17.84 -16.79
C ASP A 466 32.96 -16.88 -17.57
N GLY A 467 32.98 -15.60 -17.19
CA GLY A 467 33.80 -14.56 -17.84
C GLY A 467 33.45 -14.27 -19.30
N SER A 468 32.45 -14.93 -19.88
CA SER A 468 32.12 -14.85 -21.32
C SER A 468 31.66 -13.46 -21.75
N ASN A 469 31.17 -12.67 -20.79
CA ASN A 469 30.64 -11.33 -21.01
C ASN A 469 31.62 -10.21 -20.59
N ALA A 470 32.82 -10.57 -20.13
CA ALA A 470 33.83 -9.61 -19.70
C ALA A 470 34.38 -8.80 -20.89
N LEU A 471 34.53 -7.50 -20.71
CA LEU A 471 35.16 -6.59 -21.66
C LEU A 471 36.63 -6.38 -21.27
N LEU A 472 37.53 -7.18 -21.85
CA LEU A 472 38.96 -6.98 -21.69
C LEU A 472 39.41 -5.74 -22.46
N GLY A 473 40.09 -4.82 -21.78
CA GLY A 473 40.61 -3.57 -22.37
C GLY A 473 39.56 -2.46 -22.58
N PHE A 474 38.36 -2.60 -22.00
CA PHE A 474 37.41 -1.48 -21.96
C PHE A 474 37.88 -0.41 -20.99
N HIS A 475 37.93 0.83 -21.46
CA HIS A 475 38.28 1.99 -20.66
C HIS A 475 37.02 2.84 -20.47
N PRO A 476 36.38 2.78 -19.29
CA PRO A 476 35.18 3.58 -19.04
C PRO A 476 35.52 5.08 -19.06
N CYS A 477 34.54 5.89 -19.46
CA CYS A 477 34.59 7.32 -19.23
C CYS A 477 33.99 7.60 -17.84
N GLU A 478 34.84 7.89 -16.86
CA GLU A 478 34.42 8.11 -15.46
C GLU A 478 33.37 9.23 -15.32
N GLU A 479 33.45 10.25 -16.18
CA GLU A 479 32.53 11.40 -16.21
C GLU A 479 31.11 11.02 -16.65
N THR A 480 30.93 9.85 -17.29
CA THR A 480 29.63 9.42 -17.81
C THR A 480 29.03 8.23 -17.05
N ALA A 481 29.71 7.73 -16.03
CA ALA A 481 29.26 6.60 -15.24
C ALA A 481 27.98 6.93 -14.44
N LEU A 482 26.98 6.04 -14.50
CA LEU A 482 25.81 6.09 -13.64
C LEU A 482 26.04 5.22 -12.41
N THR A 483 25.94 5.81 -11.21
CA THR A 483 25.97 5.04 -9.95
C THR A 483 24.54 4.84 -9.47
N LEU A 484 24.12 3.59 -9.35
CA LEU A 484 22.81 3.22 -8.83
C LEU A 484 22.77 3.37 -7.30
N ALA A 485 21.57 3.36 -6.72
CA ALA A 485 21.37 3.47 -5.27
C ALA A 485 22.08 2.36 -4.47
N ASP A 486 22.30 1.20 -5.07
CA ASP A 486 23.04 0.07 -4.48
C ASP A 486 24.58 0.21 -4.60
N GLY A 487 25.06 1.33 -5.12
CA GLY A 487 26.47 1.61 -5.36
C GLY A 487 27.02 1.01 -6.65
N THR A 488 26.21 0.29 -7.43
CA THR A 488 26.69 -0.30 -8.68
C THR A 488 26.93 0.75 -9.74
N ARG A 489 28.07 0.66 -10.44
CA ARG A 489 28.44 1.57 -11.52
C ARG A 489 28.11 0.99 -12.88
N LEU A 490 27.45 1.80 -13.70
CA LEU A 490 27.07 1.52 -15.07
C LEU A 490 27.80 2.46 -16.02
N HIS A 491 28.23 1.92 -17.16
CA HIS A 491 28.97 2.63 -18.19
C HIS A 491 28.36 2.37 -19.56
N ALA A 492 28.47 3.34 -20.48
CA ALA A 492 28.10 3.15 -21.88
C ALA A 492 29.26 2.55 -22.68
N TRP A 493 29.00 1.53 -23.50
CA TRP A 493 30.03 0.90 -24.33
C TRP A 493 30.10 1.55 -25.72
N LEU A 494 30.95 2.57 -25.89
CA LEU A 494 31.08 3.28 -27.16
C LEU A 494 31.96 2.57 -28.20
N ASP A 495 32.79 1.60 -27.77
CA ASP A 495 33.60 0.78 -28.69
C ASP A 495 32.77 -0.29 -29.42
N CYS A 496 31.44 -0.30 -29.22
CA CYS A 496 30.54 -1.07 -30.06
C CYS A 496 30.48 -0.50 -31.49
N VAL A 497 30.87 0.75 -31.73
CA VAL A 497 31.04 1.32 -33.08
C VAL A 497 32.42 0.92 -33.61
N ALA A 498 32.49 0.33 -34.81
CA ALA A 498 33.77 -0.09 -35.35
C ALA A 498 34.68 1.13 -35.62
N PRO A 499 36.00 1.02 -35.39
CA PRO A 499 36.91 2.12 -35.64
C PRO A 499 36.97 2.49 -37.13
N PRO A 500 37.37 3.74 -37.47
CA PRO A 500 37.66 4.11 -38.85
C PRO A 500 38.67 3.14 -39.48
N ALA A 501 38.51 2.86 -40.78
CA ALA A 501 39.33 1.91 -41.53
C ALA A 501 39.30 0.44 -41.02
N HIS A 502 38.20 0.02 -40.38
CA HIS A 502 38.00 -1.38 -39.99
C HIS A 502 38.00 -2.35 -41.19
N SER A 503 38.21 -3.64 -40.94
CA SER A 503 38.20 -4.70 -41.95
C SER A 503 36.83 -5.36 -42.20
N HIS A 504 35.74 -4.84 -41.60
CA HIS A 504 34.39 -5.40 -41.78
C HIS A 504 33.82 -5.26 -43.20
N GLY A 505 34.54 -4.57 -44.10
CA GLY A 505 34.23 -4.45 -45.52
C GLY A 505 33.19 -3.39 -45.84
N PRO A 506 32.79 -3.30 -47.12
CA PRO A 506 32.02 -2.16 -47.58
C PRO A 506 30.58 -2.21 -47.05
N ILE A 507 29.95 -1.05 -47.00
CA ILE A 507 28.64 -0.88 -46.35
C ILE A 507 27.74 0.04 -47.18
N SER A 508 26.43 -0.20 -47.14
CA SER A 508 25.47 0.61 -47.88
C SER A 508 25.53 2.08 -47.43
N PRO A 509 25.31 3.05 -48.34
CA PRO A 509 25.24 4.46 -47.98
C PRO A 509 24.23 4.71 -46.84
N GLY A 510 24.64 5.51 -45.84
CA GLY A 510 23.80 5.79 -44.66
C GLY A 510 23.75 4.66 -43.63
N CYS A 511 24.69 3.71 -43.68
CA CYS A 511 24.87 2.68 -42.67
C CYS A 511 26.28 2.70 -42.07
N PHE A 512 26.43 2.11 -40.88
CA PHE A 512 27.72 1.94 -40.18
C PHE A 512 27.79 0.56 -39.51
N TRP A 513 28.99 0.06 -39.22
CA TRP A 513 29.16 -1.21 -38.51
C TRP A 513 29.08 -1.03 -37.00
N LEU A 514 28.12 -1.72 -36.41
CA LEU A 514 27.86 -1.75 -34.97
C LEU A 514 28.00 -3.18 -34.46
N GLN A 515 28.73 -3.37 -33.37
CA GLN A 515 28.77 -4.60 -32.61
C GLN A 515 27.52 -4.69 -31.75
N THR A 516 26.55 -5.44 -32.24
CA THR A 516 25.33 -5.75 -31.50
C THR A 516 25.57 -6.92 -30.54
N ILE A 517 24.81 -6.93 -29.44
CA ILE A 517 24.84 -8.04 -28.48
C ILE A 517 23.54 -8.81 -28.66
N SER A 518 23.67 -10.10 -28.92
CA SER A 518 22.56 -11.04 -28.86
C SER A 518 22.73 -11.87 -27.60
N ALA A 519 21.71 -11.88 -26.76
CA ALA A 519 21.68 -12.72 -25.57
C ALA A 519 20.67 -13.85 -25.77
N ASP A 520 21.11 -15.08 -25.49
CA ASP A 520 20.22 -16.23 -25.37
C ASP A 520 19.59 -16.17 -23.98
N HIS A 521 18.27 -16.09 -23.91
CA HIS A 521 17.57 -15.97 -22.64
C HIS A 521 16.67 -17.17 -22.35
N ARG A 522 16.52 -17.48 -21.06
CA ARG A 522 15.54 -18.46 -20.56
C ARG A 522 14.48 -17.76 -19.74
N ARG A 523 13.23 -17.83 -20.20
CA ARG A 523 12.09 -17.29 -19.44
C ARG A 523 11.66 -18.28 -18.36
N ARG A 524 11.53 -17.82 -17.12
CA ARG A 524 10.93 -18.55 -15.99
C ARG A 524 9.88 -17.65 -15.34
N GLY A 525 8.62 -17.78 -15.79
CA GLY A 525 7.53 -16.90 -15.37
C GLY A 525 7.73 -15.46 -15.88
N LYS A 526 7.80 -14.50 -14.95
CA LYS A 526 8.11 -13.09 -15.26
C LYS A 526 9.61 -12.83 -15.44
N HIS A 527 10.49 -13.73 -15.00
CA HIS A 527 11.93 -13.53 -15.10
C HIS A 527 12.52 -14.00 -16.43
N VAL A 528 13.58 -13.30 -16.84
CA VAL A 528 14.39 -13.59 -18.01
C VAL A 528 15.83 -13.77 -17.54
N GLU A 529 16.32 -15.01 -17.59
CA GLU A 529 17.70 -15.37 -17.26
C GLU A 529 18.55 -15.29 -18.52
N THR A 530 19.64 -14.52 -18.52
CA THR A 530 20.60 -14.47 -19.64
C THR A 530 21.54 -15.66 -19.56
N LEU A 531 21.38 -16.62 -20.47
CA LEU A 531 22.20 -17.84 -20.50
C LEU A 531 23.57 -17.61 -21.15
N ARG A 532 23.60 -16.82 -22.23
CA ARG A 532 24.81 -16.60 -23.03
C ARG A 532 24.69 -15.27 -23.75
N THR A 533 25.75 -14.47 -23.83
CA THR A 533 25.80 -13.36 -24.78
C THR A 533 26.73 -13.67 -25.94
N ARG A 534 26.42 -13.10 -27.10
CA ARG A 534 27.19 -13.21 -28.34
C ARG A 534 27.34 -11.81 -28.92
N ARG A 535 28.56 -11.48 -29.32
CA ARG A 535 28.86 -10.21 -29.99
C ARG A 535 28.86 -10.44 -31.49
N ILE A 536 28.09 -9.64 -32.22
CA ILE A 536 27.93 -9.78 -33.66
C ILE A 536 28.03 -8.40 -34.30
N TRP A 537 29.00 -8.23 -35.20
CA TRP A 537 29.10 -7.05 -36.04
C TRP A 537 27.99 -7.06 -37.09
N ARG A 538 27.23 -5.96 -37.18
CA ARG A 538 26.15 -5.77 -38.14
C ARG A 538 26.23 -4.40 -38.78
N ALA A 539 25.88 -4.32 -40.05
CA ALA A 539 25.61 -3.05 -40.70
C ALA A 539 24.24 -2.55 -40.24
N VAL A 540 24.19 -1.37 -39.63
CA VAL A 540 22.97 -0.74 -39.13
C VAL A 540 22.78 0.62 -39.80
N LYS A 541 21.53 1.02 -40.02
CA LYS A 541 21.20 2.35 -40.57
C LYS A 541 21.51 3.42 -39.52
N VAL A 542 21.95 4.59 -39.99
CA VAL A 542 22.10 5.77 -39.14
C VAL A 542 20.77 6.07 -38.42
N PRO A 543 20.79 6.24 -37.09
CA PRO A 543 19.58 6.57 -36.34
C PRO A 543 19.04 7.94 -36.78
N LYS A 544 17.72 8.03 -36.92
CA LYS A 544 17.05 9.26 -37.37
C LYS A 544 16.81 10.27 -36.25
N ASN A 545 16.93 9.84 -35.00
CA ASN A 545 16.72 10.64 -33.81
C ASN A 545 17.45 10.03 -32.61
N ASP A 546 17.55 10.80 -31.53
CA ASP A 546 18.20 10.38 -30.28
C ASP A 546 17.61 9.08 -29.72
N TYR A 547 16.29 8.87 -29.84
CA TYR A 547 15.66 7.65 -29.34
C TYR A 547 16.18 6.38 -30.04
N GLN A 548 16.40 6.44 -31.35
CA GLN A 548 17.00 5.34 -32.11
C GLN A 548 18.50 5.20 -31.84
N LEU A 549 19.19 6.31 -31.53
CA LEU A 549 20.59 6.29 -31.13
C LEU A 549 20.77 5.51 -29.82
N GLU A 550 19.91 5.73 -28.83
CA GLU A 550 19.96 5.03 -27.53
C GLU A 550 19.77 3.51 -27.65
N ASP A 551 19.03 3.04 -28.65
CA ASP A 551 18.86 1.61 -28.94
C ASP A 551 20.15 0.95 -29.45
N PHE A 552 21.18 1.74 -29.77
CA PHE A 552 22.47 1.26 -30.26
C PHE A 552 23.61 1.36 -29.24
N ILE A 553 23.35 1.87 -28.03
CA ILE A 553 24.38 2.09 -26.99
C ILE A 553 24.23 1.03 -25.90
N PRO A 554 25.08 -0.01 -25.85
CA PRO A 554 25.02 -1.05 -24.84
C PRO A 554 25.50 -0.57 -23.48
N LEU A 555 24.93 -1.13 -22.41
CA LEU A 555 25.36 -0.86 -21.04
C LEU A 555 26.31 -1.93 -20.48
N VAL A 556 27.26 -1.46 -19.69
CA VAL A 556 28.31 -2.23 -19.03
C VAL A 556 28.21 -2.03 -17.53
N LYS A 557 28.30 -3.10 -16.76
CA LYS A 557 28.40 -3.08 -15.30
C LYS A 557 29.86 -3.19 -14.88
N GLU A 558 30.27 -2.38 -13.92
CA GLU A 558 31.55 -2.54 -13.23
C GLU A 558 31.39 -3.40 -11.97
N VAL A 559 32.25 -4.41 -11.80
CA VAL A 559 32.34 -5.26 -10.60
C VAL A 559 33.81 -5.47 -10.27
N ASN A 560 34.27 -4.93 -9.14
CA ASN A 560 35.65 -5.06 -8.69
C ASN A 560 36.68 -4.70 -9.77
N GLY A 561 36.43 -3.61 -10.52
CA GLY A 561 37.27 -3.16 -11.63
C GLY A 561 37.20 -4.01 -12.90
N THR A 562 36.35 -5.04 -12.95
CA THR A 562 36.06 -5.83 -14.15
C THR A 562 34.74 -5.39 -14.77
N PHE A 563 34.69 -5.31 -16.10
CA PHE A 563 33.56 -4.77 -16.85
C PHE A 563 32.77 -5.87 -17.55
N PHE A 564 31.46 -5.93 -17.31
CA PHE A 564 30.58 -6.98 -17.83
C PHE A 564 29.47 -6.39 -18.69
N LEU A 565 29.29 -6.94 -19.89
CA LEU A 565 28.16 -6.58 -20.74
C LEU A 565 26.84 -7.05 -20.14
N LEU A 566 25.89 -6.13 -19.99
CA LEU A 566 24.57 -6.44 -19.44
C LEU A 566 23.62 -7.09 -20.45
N GLY A 567 23.92 -6.99 -21.75
CA GLY A 567 23.00 -7.41 -22.81
C GLY A 567 21.77 -6.50 -22.96
N ILE A 568 21.81 -5.30 -22.35
CA ILE A 568 20.78 -4.28 -22.43
C ILE A 568 21.37 -3.02 -23.09
N THR A 569 20.50 -2.18 -23.66
CA THR A 569 20.89 -0.87 -24.22
C THR A 569 20.41 0.25 -23.32
N LEU A 570 20.79 1.49 -23.64
CA LEU A 570 20.39 2.66 -22.87
C LEU A 570 18.86 2.90 -22.88
N ARG A 571 18.14 2.32 -23.83
CA ARG A 571 16.69 2.47 -23.95
C ARG A 571 15.90 1.19 -23.70
N SER A 572 16.41 0.03 -24.11
CA SER A 572 15.62 -1.20 -24.13
C SER A 572 16.27 -2.34 -23.35
N LEU A 573 15.42 -3.05 -22.59
CA LEU A 573 15.70 -4.42 -22.17
C LEU A 573 15.53 -5.37 -23.37
N PRO A 574 16.16 -6.56 -23.33
CA PRO A 574 15.87 -7.63 -24.26
C PRO A 574 14.36 -7.90 -24.33
N TYR A 575 13.84 -8.10 -25.55
CA TYR A 575 12.43 -8.44 -25.84
C TYR A 575 11.37 -7.41 -25.42
N GLY A 576 11.72 -6.12 -25.32
CA GLY A 576 10.72 -5.06 -25.10
C GLY A 576 10.09 -5.07 -23.71
N GLN A 577 10.78 -5.63 -22.71
CA GLN A 577 10.37 -5.55 -21.31
C GLN A 577 10.63 -4.16 -20.74
N GLU A 578 9.81 -3.75 -19.78
CA GLU A 578 10.01 -2.51 -19.03
C GLU A 578 11.05 -2.70 -17.93
N LEU A 579 11.90 -1.68 -17.75
CA LEU A 579 12.85 -1.61 -16.63
C LEU A 579 12.08 -1.58 -15.28
N PRO A 580 12.62 -2.15 -14.19
CA PRO A 580 12.08 -1.91 -12.84
C PRO A 580 11.94 -0.40 -12.57
N GLU A 581 10.92 0.05 -11.82
CA GLU A 581 10.66 1.49 -11.62
C GLU A 581 11.87 2.24 -11.03
N VAL A 582 12.56 1.65 -10.06
CA VAL A 582 13.80 2.22 -9.47
C VAL A 582 14.88 2.47 -10.54
N TRP A 583 14.94 1.60 -11.55
CA TRP A 583 15.83 1.75 -12.69
C TRP A 583 15.32 2.73 -13.72
N LYS A 584 14.01 2.77 -13.98
CA LYS A 584 13.41 3.78 -14.85
C LYS A 584 13.71 5.18 -14.32
N GLU A 585 13.60 5.39 -13.01
CA GLU A 585 13.94 6.65 -12.36
C GLU A 585 15.43 6.97 -12.48
N SER A 586 16.31 6.02 -12.12
CA SER A 586 17.76 6.22 -12.18
C SER A 586 18.27 6.46 -13.61
N ILE A 587 17.76 5.69 -14.58
CA ILE A 587 18.08 5.87 -16.01
C ILE A 587 17.41 7.14 -16.54
N ALA A 588 16.20 7.51 -16.12
CA ALA A 588 15.58 8.77 -16.54
C ALA A 588 16.37 9.98 -16.02
N LEU A 589 16.83 9.94 -14.78
CA LEU A 589 17.74 10.93 -14.21
C LEU A 589 19.04 11.00 -15.01
N TRP A 590 19.62 9.84 -15.35
CA TRP A 590 20.82 9.77 -16.18
C TRP A 590 20.59 10.31 -17.59
N LYS A 591 19.46 9.99 -18.22
CA LYS A 591 19.01 10.47 -19.54
C LYS A 591 18.74 11.96 -19.60
N ASN A 592 18.48 12.59 -18.47
CA ASN A 592 18.29 14.03 -18.37
C ASN A 592 19.57 14.74 -17.89
N GLY A 593 20.64 14.00 -17.59
CA GLY A 593 21.92 14.52 -17.10
C GLY A 593 22.89 14.91 -18.24
N VAL A 594 23.89 15.72 -17.91
CA VAL A 594 24.96 16.13 -18.85
C VAL A 594 25.73 14.93 -19.42
N ALA A 595 25.90 13.87 -18.63
CA ALA A 595 26.57 12.64 -19.01
C ALA A 595 25.97 12.00 -20.28
N ILE A 596 24.65 12.01 -20.43
CA ILE A 596 24.02 11.37 -21.60
C ILE A 596 24.28 12.14 -22.89
N HIS A 597 24.32 13.46 -22.82
CA HIS A 597 24.61 14.30 -23.97
C HIS A 597 26.02 14.03 -24.48
N LEU A 598 26.98 13.93 -23.56
CA LEU A 598 28.36 13.57 -23.88
C LEU A 598 28.46 12.17 -24.49
N ILE A 599 27.76 11.17 -23.91
CA ILE A 599 27.69 9.80 -24.47
C ILE A 599 27.15 9.83 -25.91
N ARG A 600 26.04 10.55 -26.15
CA ARG A 600 25.43 10.65 -27.49
C ARG A 600 26.35 11.35 -28.47
N GLU A 601 26.98 12.44 -28.07
CA GLU A 601 27.92 13.20 -28.90
C GLU A 601 29.11 12.33 -29.31
N GLN A 602 29.76 11.65 -28.36
CA GLN A 602 30.88 10.76 -28.64
C GLN A 602 30.48 9.56 -29.52
N PHE A 603 29.27 9.03 -29.31
CA PHE A 603 28.76 7.96 -30.19
C PHE A 603 28.57 8.47 -31.62
N VAL A 604 27.94 9.63 -31.79
CA VAL A 604 27.72 10.26 -33.11
C VAL A 604 29.04 10.61 -33.78
N GLU A 605 30.02 11.11 -33.03
CA GLU A 605 31.37 11.39 -33.53
C GLU A 605 32.03 10.12 -34.07
N ARG A 606 32.03 9.03 -33.29
CA ARG A 606 32.58 7.73 -33.71
C ARG A 606 31.87 7.16 -34.93
N MET A 607 30.55 7.22 -34.94
CA MET A 607 29.73 6.79 -36.07
C MET A 607 30.08 7.59 -37.33
N THR A 608 30.18 8.92 -37.21
CA THR A 608 30.50 9.82 -38.34
C THR A 608 31.93 9.59 -38.84
N ALA A 609 32.89 9.44 -37.93
CA ALA A 609 34.28 9.15 -38.26
C ALA A 609 34.41 7.82 -39.01
N GLN A 610 33.72 6.77 -38.55
CA GLN A 610 33.65 5.49 -39.24
C GLN A 610 33.05 5.64 -40.64
N MET A 611 31.89 6.29 -40.75
CA MET A 611 31.20 6.48 -42.02
C MET A 611 32.05 7.25 -43.04
N SER A 612 32.82 8.24 -42.60
CA SER A 612 33.68 9.03 -43.50
C SER A 612 34.78 8.21 -44.18
N MET A 613 35.16 7.07 -43.59
CA MET A 613 36.22 6.17 -44.07
C MET A 613 35.68 4.87 -44.65
N ASN A 614 34.36 4.67 -44.63
CA ASN A 614 33.74 3.46 -45.13
C ASN A 614 33.82 3.40 -46.66
N VAL A 615 34.16 2.22 -47.18
CA VAL A 615 34.04 1.95 -48.61
C VAL A 615 32.56 1.71 -48.91
N ASP A 616 32.00 2.48 -49.84
CA ASP A 616 30.62 2.29 -50.28
C ASP A 616 30.42 0.88 -50.84
N ALA A 617 29.37 0.20 -50.38
CA ALA A 617 28.95 -1.05 -50.97
C ALA A 617 28.48 -0.82 -52.41
N PRO A 618 28.70 -1.81 -53.31
CA PRO A 618 28.15 -1.73 -54.65
C PRO A 618 26.63 -1.54 -54.57
N GLN A 619 26.10 -0.69 -55.45
CA GLN A 619 24.65 -0.49 -55.51
C GLN A 619 23.96 -1.82 -55.84
N PRO A 620 22.94 -2.23 -55.05
CA PRO A 620 22.23 -3.48 -55.33
C PRO A 620 21.68 -3.48 -56.75
N VAL A 621 21.91 -4.56 -57.48
CA VAL A 621 21.42 -4.71 -58.86
C VAL A 621 19.93 -5.11 -58.87
N LEU A 622 19.43 -5.64 -57.76
CA LEU A 622 18.07 -6.12 -57.58
C LEU A 622 17.17 -5.06 -56.94
N SER A 623 15.86 -5.15 -57.19
CA SER A 623 14.88 -4.27 -56.55
C SER A 623 14.73 -4.55 -55.06
N GLU A 624 14.28 -3.56 -54.28
CA GLU A 624 14.02 -3.73 -52.85
C GLU A 624 13.03 -4.87 -52.55
N LYS A 625 12.04 -5.08 -53.43
CA LYS A 625 11.06 -6.18 -53.34
C LYS A 625 11.75 -7.56 -53.40
N GLU A 626 12.76 -7.71 -54.25
CA GLU A 626 13.53 -8.95 -54.41
C GLU A 626 14.52 -9.18 -53.26
N LEU A 627 15.05 -8.09 -52.68
CA LEU A 627 16.05 -8.13 -51.62
C LEU A 627 15.44 -8.37 -50.24
N LYS A 628 14.17 -8.04 -50.03
CA LYS A 628 13.51 -8.06 -48.72
C LYS A 628 13.60 -9.39 -47.96
N ALA A 629 13.62 -10.52 -48.66
CA ALA A 629 13.73 -11.84 -48.03
C ALA A 629 15.15 -12.14 -47.50
N TYR A 630 16.16 -11.37 -47.93
CA TYR A 630 17.57 -11.62 -47.64
C TYR A 630 18.08 -10.68 -46.53
N PRO A 631 19.05 -11.13 -45.71
CA PRO A 631 19.78 -10.26 -44.80
C PRO A 631 20.38 -9.03 -45.53
N PRO A 632 20.21 -7.79 -45.00
CA PRO A 632 20.69 -6.56 -45.61
C PRO A 632 22.18 -6.56 -45.99
N GLU A 633 23.01 -7.26 -45.22
CA GLU A 633 24.44 -7.43 -45.47
C GLU A 633 24.74 -8.12 -46.81
N PHE A 634 23.78 -8.85 -47.38
CA PHE A 634 23.92 -9.53 -48.65
C PHE A 634 23.50 -8.68 -49.84
N TRP A 635 22.64 -7.67 -49.63
CA TRP A 635 21.99 -6.94 -50.71
C TRP A 635 22.92 -6.38 -51.78
N PRO A 636 24.09 -5.78 -51.44
CA PRO A 636 25.03 -5.25 -52.44
C PRO A 636 25.58 -6.30 -53.40
N TYR A 637 25.61 -7.56 -52.98
CA TYR A 637 26.27 -8.66 -53.66
C TYR A 637 25.31 -9.63 -54.34
N LEU A 638 24.00 -9.49 -54.06
CA LEU A 638 22.97 -10.34 -54.64
C LEU A 638 22.67 -9.91 -56.07
N LEU A 639 22.63 -10.89 -56.96
CA LEU A 639 22.22 -10.75 -58.35
C LEU A 639 21.29 -11.89 -58.75
N ARG A 640 20.62 -11.72 -59.89
CA ARG A 640 19.83 -12.78 -60.51
C ARG A 640 20.78 -13.67 -61.32
N LEU A 641 20.94 -14.91 -60.88
CA LEU A 641 21.81 -15.91 -61.50
C LEU A 641 21.23 -16.40 -62.84
N SER A 642 22.04 -17.10 -63.62
CA SER A 642 21.62 -17.66 -64.92
C SER A 642 20.49 -18.69 -64.82
N ASP A 643 20.33 -19.34 -63.66
CA ASP A 643 19.21 -20.25 -63.37
C ASP A 643 17.92 -19.52 -62.94
N GLY A 644 17.93 -18.19 -62.94
CA GLY A 644 16.83 -17.32 -62.53
C GLY A 644 16.66 -17.18 -61.03
N THR A 645 17.49 -17.82 -60.20
CA THR A 645 17.47 -17.66 -58.74
C THR A 645 18.31 -16.46 -58.30
N ILE A 646 17.97 -15.84 -57.16
CA ILE A 646 18.81 -14.81 -56.55
C ILE A 646 19.93 -15.47 -55.74
N GLY A 647 21.16 -15.01 -55.96
CA GLY A 647 22.32 -15.46 -55.20
C GLY A 647 23.55 -14.58 -55.43
N MET A 648 24.70 -15.07 -54.98
CA MET A 648 25.99 -14.38 -55.11
C MET A 648 26.93 -15.17 -56.02
N THR A 649 27.88 -14.47 -56.63
CA THR A 649 28.98 -15.08 -57.40
C THR A 649 30.32 -14.59 -56.85
N PRO A 650 31.43 -15.28 -57.14
CA PRO A 650 32.77 -14.79 -56.78
C PRO A 650 33.03 -13.36 -57.29
N ASP A 651 32.54 -13.04 -58.50
CA ASP A 651 32.67 -11.73 -59.10
C ASP A 651 31.85 -10.66 -58.37
N SER A 652 30.61 -10.97 -57.97
CA SER A 652 29.80 -10.03 -57.20
C SER A 652 30.43 -9.74 -55.84
N CYS A 653 31.09 -10.73 -55.25
CA CYS A 653 31.78 -10.62 -53.97
C CYS A 653 33.23 -10.12 -54.08
N ARG A 654 33.71 -9.62 -55.24
CA ARG A 654 35.12 -9.26 -55.46
C ARG A 654 35.68 -8.28 -54.41
N LEU A 655 34.84 -7.36 -53.91
CA LEU A 655 35.22 -6.38 -52.88
C LEU A 655 35.33 -6.98 -51.47
N LYS A 656 34.70 -8.13 -51.23
CA LYS A 656 34.74 -8.86 -49.95
C LYS A 656 34.52 -10.36 -50.20
N PRO A 657 35.56 -11.10 -50.63
CA PRO A 657 35.42 -12.50 -51.05
C PRO A 657 34.75 -13.41 -50.02
N GLY A 658 35.01 -13.20 -48.72
CA GLY A 658 34.39 -13.97 -47.63
C GLY A 658 32.87 -13.81 -47.49
N MET A 659 32.23 -12.87 -48.18
CA MET A 659 30.76 -12.79 -48.21
C MET A 659 30.12 -13.97 -48.92
N LEU A 660 30.81 -14.55 -49.91
CA LEU A 660 30.31 -15.73 -50.62
C LEU A 660 30.22 -16.92 -49.67
N ASP A 661 31.25 -17.16 -48.87
CA ASP A 661 31.28 -18.24 -47.87
C ASP A 661 30.16 -18.07 -46.83
N LEU A 662 29.95 -16.83 -46.35
CA LEU A 662 28.87 -16.51 -45.41
C LEU A 662 27.48 -16.73 -46.02
N TYR A 663 27.31 -16.29 -47.27
CA TYR A 663 26.08 -16.51 -48.01
C TYR A 663 25.82 -18.00 -48.25
N ASP A 664 26.83 -18.79 -48.58
CA ASP A 664 26.67 -20.23 -48.82
C ASP A 664 26.31 -21.01 -47.54
N VAL A 665 26.84 -20.61 -46.39
CA VAL A 665 26.42 -21.13 -45.09
C VAL A 665 24.98 -20.74 -44.80
N TRP A 666 24.65 -19.45 -44.95
CA TRP A 666 23.29 -18.95 -44.71
C TRP A 666 22.27 -19.60 -45.65
N ALA A 667 22.58 -19.72 -46.94
CA ALA A 667 21.70 -20.27 -47.95
C ALA A 667 21.41 -21.75 -47.68
N ARG A 668 22.41 -22.55 -47.28
CA ARG A 668 22.21 -23.95 -46.87
C ARG A 668 21.29 -24.10 -45.66
N GLN A 669 21.33 -23.14 -44.73
CA GLN A 669 20.52 -23.18 -43.51
C GLN A 669 19.09 -22.67 -43.74
N ASN A 670 18.90 -21.70 -44.63
CA ASN A 670 17.65 -20.95 -44.72
C ASN A 670 16.85 -21.24 -46.00
N LYS A 671 17.50 -21.54 -47.12
CA LYS A 671 16.80 -21.83 -48.38
C LYS A 671 16.29 -23.28 -48.40
N PRO A 672 15.12 -23.53 -49.01
CA PRO A 672 14.67 -24.89 -49.29
C PRO A 672 15.70 -25.66 -50.12
N ASP A 673 15.84 -26.95 -49.86
CA ASP A 673 16.69 -27.81 -50.69
C ASP A 673 16.21 -27.78 -52.14
N LYS A 674 17.07 -27.29 -53.04
CA LYS A 674 16.79 -27.22 -54.48
C LYS A 674 16.51 -28.60 -55.08
N ASN A 675 16.97 -29.68 -54.43
CA ASN A 675 16.79 -31.05 -54.87
C ASN A 675 15.55 -31.73 -54.29
N ARG A 676 14.71 -31.01 -53.52
CA ARG A 676 13.47 -31.58 -53.00
C ARG A 676 12.57 -32.01 -54.18
N PRO A 677 12.13 -33.27 -54.25
CA PRO A 677 11.30 -33.72 -55.35
C PRO A 677 10.01 -32.90 -55.40
N ILE A 678 9.75 -32.31 -56.57
CA ILE A 678 8.52 -31.55 -56.83
C ILE A 678 7.41 -32.56 -57.10
N ASP A 679 6.23 -32.35 -56.51
CA ASP A 679 5.06 -33.19 -56.76
C ASP A 679 4.74 -33.20 -58.27
N PRO A 680 4.65 -34.37 -58.93
CA PRO A 680 4.34 -34.46 -60.35
C PRO A 680 3.03 -33.75 -60.75
N ARG A 681 2.06 -33.64 -59.83
CA ARG A 681 0.80 -32.92 -60.05
C ARG A 681 1.00 -31.41 -60.17
N LEU A 682 1.98 -30.86 -59.46
CA LEU A 682 2.39 -29.46 -59.63
C LEU A 682 3.07 -29.26 -60.98
N LEU A 683 3.91 -30.21 -61.43
CA LEU A 683 4.52 -30.14 -62.77
C LEU A 683 3.48 -30.19 -63.88
N ALA A 684 2.41 -30.95 -63.68
CA ALA A 684 1.26 -31.02 -64.60
C ALA A 684 0.35 -29.78 -64.55
N TRP A 685 0.50 -28.92 -63.54
CA TRP A 685 -0.28 -27.69 -63.44
C TRP A 685 0.17 -26.71 -64.53
N ARG A 686 -0.76 -26.32 -65.41
CA ARG A 686 -0.49 -25.44 -66.57
C ARG A 686 0.24 -24.14 -66.20
N MET A 687 0.06 -23.66 -64.97
CA MET A 687 0.67 -22.42 -64.48
C MET A 687 2.08 -22.59 -63.93
N TRP A 688 2.51 -23.81 -63.63
CA TRP A 688 3.81 -24.07 -63.01
C TRP A 688 5.01 -23.38 -63.71
N PRO A 689 5.07 -23.32 -65.05
CA PRO A 689 6.15 -22.60 -65.74
C PRO A 689 6.15 -21.08 -65.51
N GLN A 690 4.98 -20.50 -65.20
CA GLN A 690 4.79 -19.05 -65.01
C GLN A 690 5.20 -18.59 -63.61
N ILE A 691 5.23 -19.50 -62.64
CA ILE A 691 5.66 -19.19 -61.27
C ILE A 691 7.16 -18.84 -61.29
N PRO A 692 7.57 -17.68 -60.74
CA PRO A 692 8.98 -17.34 -60.58
C PRO A 692 9.74 -18.48 -59.89
N ILE A 693 10.91 -18.84 -60.43
CA ILE A 693 11.66 -20.03 -60.02
C ILE A 693 11.89 -20.06 -58.49
N GLU A 694 12.13 -18.90 -57.89
CA GLU A 694 12.38 -18.75 -56.45
C GLU A 694 11.15 -18.98 -55.56
N LEU A 695 9.94 -18.80 -56.11
CA LEU A 695 8.68 -19.00 -55.38
C LEU A 695 8.20 -20.45 -55.45
N ARG A 696 8.62 -21.21 -56.47
CA ARG A 696 8.19 -22.61 -56.69
C ARG A 696 8.35 -23.53 -55.47
N PRO A 697 9.44 -23.45 -54.67
CA PRO A 697 9.59 -24.31 -53.48
C PRO A 697 8.53 -24.11 -52.39
N PHE A 698 7.77 -23.02 -52.46
CA PHE A 698 6.73 -22.67 -51.49
C PHE A 698 5.32 -23.07 -51.94
N PHE A 699 5.18 -23.60 -53.15
CA PHE A 699 3.95 -24.24 -53.61
C PHE A 699 3.95 -25.73 -53.26
N HIS A 700 2.78 -26.23 -52.87
CA HIS A 700 2.54 -27.65 -52.60
C HIS A 700 1.19 -28.05 -53.22
N PHE A 701 0.96 -29.35 -53.38
CA PHE A 701 -0.36 -29.85 -53.74
C PHE A 701 -1.16 -30.11 -52.45
N ASP A 702 -2.26 -29.39 -52.29
CA ASP A 702 -3.14 -29.53 -51.13
C ASP A 702 -4.02 -30.77 -51.32
N GLU A 703 -3.78 -31.81 -50.53
CA GLU A 703 -4.51 -33.08 -50.62
C GLU A 703 -5.97 -32.94 -50.22
N LEU A 704 -6.31 -31.98 -49.34
CA LEU A 704 -7.68 -31.80 -48.88
C LEU A 704 -8.56 -31.19 -49.98
N PHE A 705 -8.02 -30.21 -50.71
CA PHE A 705 -8.74 -29.52 -51.77
C PHE A 705 -8.42 -30.02 -53.18
N GLN A 706 -7.51 -31.00 -53.30
CA GLN A 706 -7.03 -31.55 -54.56
C GLN A 706 -6.60 -30.46 -55.56
N LYS A 707 -5.88 -29.44 -55.07
CA LYS A 707 -5.41 -28.32 -55.89
C LYS A 707 -4.03 -27.80 -55.47
N PRO A 708 -3.27 -27.15 -56.36
CA PRO A 708 -2.08 -26.39 -56.00
C PRO A 708 -2.39 -25.29 -54.98
N SER A 709 -1.53 -25.14 -53.97
CA SER A 709 -1.67 -24.16 -52.90
C SER A 709 -0.30 -23.65 -52.42
N VAL A 710 -0.27 -22.51 -51.75
CA VAL A 710 0.95 -21.96 -51.13
C VAL A 710 1.04 -22.49 -49.71
N ARG A 711 2.24 -22.91 -49.30
CA ARG A 711 2.50 -23.31 -47.90
C ARG A 711 2.25 -22.13 -46.96
N HIS A 712 1.77 -22.42 -45.76
CA HIS A 712 1.49 -21.41 -44.73
C HIS A 712 2.47 -21.47 -43.55
N ASP A 713 3.34 -22.49 -43.52
CA ASP A 713 4.27 -22.78 -42.43
C ASP A 713 5.70 -22.31 -42.76
N ALA A 714 6.09 -21.14 -42.25
CA ALA A 714 7.45 -20.64 -42.37
C ALA A 714 8.36 -21.22 -41.26
N ARG A 715 9.54 -21.73 -41.63
CA ARG A 715 10.54 -22.22 -40.64
C ARG A 715 11.52 -21.15 -40.18
N ASN A 716 11.66 -20.07 -40.96
CA ASN A 716 12.56 -18.96 -40.69
C ASN A 716 12.06 -17.70 -41.40
N ALA A 717 12.66 -16.54 -41.11
CA ALA A 717 12.26 -15.25 -41.66
C ALA A 717 12.35 -15.18 -43.19
N TYR A 718 13.30 -15.88 -43.80
CA TYR A 718 13.41 -15.97 -45.26
C TYR A 718 12.20 -16.70 -45.85
N GLU A 719 11.85 -17.88 -45.31
CA GLU A 719 10.68 -18.63 -45.79
C GLU A 719 9.39 -17.84 -45.58
N GLU A 720 9.27 -17.08 -44.49
CA GLU A 720 8.08 -16.25 -44.23
C GLU A 720 7.87 -15.18 -45.29
N GLU A 721 8.91 -14.38 -45.60
CA GLU A 721 8.80 -13.36 -46.66
C GLU A 721 8.59 -14.00 -48.04
N MET A 722 9.21 -15.14 -48.32
CA MET A 722 9.02 -15.85 -49.60
C MET A 722 7.62 -16.46 -49.74
N ILE A 723 7.04 -16.97 -48.65
CA ILE A 723 5.63 -17.42 -48.62
C ILE A 723 4.70 -16.23 -48.87
N ARG A 724 4.93 -15.08 -48.21
CA ARG A 724 4.14 -13.86 -48.49
C ARG A 724 4.25 -13.43 -49.94
N ALA A 725 5.45 -13.45 -50.52
CA ALA A 725 5.66 -13.15 -51.93
C ALA A 725 4.94 -14.15 -52.85
N ALA A 726 4.94 -15.44 -52.51
CA ALA A 726 4.22 -16.49 -53.24
C ALA A 726 2.70 -16.33 -53.15
N VAL A 727 2.16 -16.00 -51.97
CA VAL A 727 0.73 -15.69 -51.78
C VAL A 727 0.34 -14.46 -52.58
N GLN A 728 1.13 -13.38 -52.50
CA GLN A 728 0.88 -12.16 -53.26
C GLN A 728 0.85 -12.45 -54.77
N TRP A 729 1.86 -13.17 -55.28
CA TRP A 729 1.91 -13.57 -56.69
C TRP A 729 0.70 -14.41 -57.09
N ASN A 730 0.31 -15.40 -56.27
CA ASN A 730 -0.83 -16.28 -56.54
C ASN A 730 -2.15 -15.50 -56.58
N ASN A 731 -2.31 -14.51 -55.69
CA ASN A 731 -3.49 -13.65 -55.67
C ASN A 731 -3.53 -12.69 -56.88
N GLU A 732 -2.41 -12.06 -57.21
CA GLU A 732 -2.29 -11.19 -58.39
C GLU A 732 -2.63 -11.97 -59.67
N TRP A 733 -2.09 -13.18 -59.80
CA TRP A 733 -2.39 -14.08 -60.91
C TRP A 733 -3.87 -14.49 -60.95
N MET A 734 -4.47 -14.87 -59.81
CA MET A 734 -5.86 -15.28 -59.74
C MET A 734 -6.79 -14.13 -60.16
N MET A 735 -6.52 -12.93 -59.68
CA MET A 735 -7.27 -11.73 -60.05
C MET A 735 -7.12 -11.41 -61.54
N GLN A 736 -5.92 -11.59 -62.12
CA GLN A 736 -5.74 -11.42 -63.56
C GLN A 736 -6.51 -12.47 -64.36
N SER A 737 -6.50 -13.72 -63.90
CA SER A 737 -7.19 -14.82 -64.59
C SER A 737 -8.71 -14.71 -64.53
N LEU A 738 -9.27 -14.21 -63.42
CA LEU A 738 -10.68 -13.88 -63.30
C LEU A 738 -11.06 -12.76 -64.27
N LYS A 739 -10.25 -11.70 -64.34
CA LYS A 739 -10.42 -10.63 -65.32
C LYS A 739 -10.36 -11.13 -66.77
N ASP A 740 -9.40 -11.98 -67.09
CA ASP A 740 -9.25 -12.55 -68.44
C ASP A 740 -10.41 -13.51 -68.79
N ALA A 741 -11.09 -14.07 -67.79
CA ALA A 741 -12.27 -14.91 -67.93
C ALA A 741 -13.61 -14.15 -67.87
N ASP A 742 -13.58 -12.82 -67.72
CA ASP A 742 -14.74 -11.93 -67.60
C ASP A 742 -15.66 -12.28 -66.40
N LEU A 743 -15.06 -12.68 -65.27
CA LEU A 743 -15.72 -13.08 -64.01
C LEU A 743 -15.58 -12.05 -62.89
#